data_AF-A0A0K1U904-F1
#
_entry.id   AF-A0A0K1U904-F1
#
_cell.length_a   1.000
_cell.length_b   1.000
_cell.length_c   1.000
_cell.angle_alpha   90.00
_cell.angle_beta   90.00
_cell.angle_gamma   90.00
#
_symmetry.space_group_name_H-M   'P 1'
#
loop_
_entity.id
_entity.type
_entity.pdbx_description
1 polymer ?
#
loop_
_entity_poly.entity_id
_entity_poly.type
_entity_poly.pdbx_seq_one_letter_code
_entity_poly.pdbx_strand_id
1 'polypeptide(L)'
;MITERGFAGDSKPPLSPLDEILQRDLQDVLGAENDQGCLVPIPAPTGIGKTHSIKVAILEELIQSKNLDPNRRRTIYYITNSVDNVRHTYEELLQLIDSQAVDGKPRLSENEKEQLKQRIVYLPGQDSQLLDVNESVVESVMDRFGLHSDPRIQNCWRSLQKLRQSVAAHPSMRPGVQEVIKEKAAETYRLMLNRIHSILRSEKGIQLSASDYQNLDQLVPGDRLQRKVANVCFMTTRKFLSGYQTLRSRVHPIRELDGAVLIIDEFDRQNEVILQHMAEQTALDLIQVTRTIHANLQQHELERSERYEGIEEIFNDLKQSLKEFADRWHIQFAFNTEGTTLETEKVRLFSDRTITHAHSAEHMLSLRTDSDRRKNFIHSESLPADAMPPEQLSNRLSRFVNEADWQFRRFIWTMRASVWRYLSNNASSHFGDSGSQSSTYQEAVMSILRHFNLQDLSSAVFAAFDAQVSFAGRRSKFLQSPTRMASRTYHDNGLKLTDVRRNEGTSDTVSCFYTGFTITPSGLMARLVESGAKILGISATATSRTVIKNFDLEYMKTRLGSRFIELSPTQTKKISDYYHSRRRYSSCGVSVNSSFLTADRALVAEELFSQSGKSVRKPAMVLNTWLQLDQDGDYVLNWVSKLLKALEHFMAAQHNRYMLVILNRTIDSVRYPDFVRFLQQFLDDKNVLGKRRVRLFPGMDAQSMKLGEFNEVLTQLSNTDDKVILLSTYASMGEGKNPDYHVMHPKDQGNLIWVGDGPRSEEVKTDIDTLYLEKPSHQWLSDTDDYQINQLLLFHQIMALQESNWIPFREARQWIKNSLLGSRHEQNLSRYHQTGDYIWLVRKIVEQAVGRTARTAFKRANIELLADGDLREALASDHRPEEGLSIEYVALVKAAQALGTDTFKDRETTRLHNRAAFYTADTLSLIKELMSGFRGNDPEAAIRDWEALRRQLLTEPTRETAAGTYPRVYIKSPTQDGYLFTGSLETKTEALNSEGELKFFDRADCGRWVSEGESGLPELMRNSQVRKHFEEQGFATEWQPHPYIMNPAAFFNLYKGALGEEGIKVILRHFGFEVSDLPSPVYETFDFLIRPSPDTPWIAVDAKHWRNEGIVENHSRKAAAIEQAIGVTRFVYINLFDSKGSKLRLLDNELKPTHQAATSVIEIPGAIERSSGNVIEKHLITLLEWIGSVQ
;
A
#
# COMPACT_ATOMS: atom_id res chain seq x y z
N MET A 1 -44.41 32.26 -24.10
CA MET A 1 -43.88 31.42 -25.21
C MET A 1 -43.02 32.29 -26.10
N ILE A 2 -41.70 32.32 -25.84
CA ILE A 2 -40.69 32.90 -26.74
C ILE A 2 -39.56 31.86 -26.82
N THR A 3 -39.62 31.08 -27.91
CA THR A 3 -38.54 30.35 -28.60
C THR A 3 -37.35 29.82 -27.80
N GLU A 4 -37.51 28.62 -27.22
CA GLU A 4 -36.42 27.65 -26.97
C GLU A 4 -35.98 27.00 -28.30
N ARG A 5 -35.09 27.64 -29.07
CA ARG A 5 -34.39 26.97 -30.17
C ARG A 5 -32.95 27.48 -30.23
N GLY A 6 -32.03 26.78 -29.57
CA GLY A 6 -30.61 27.13 -29.64
C GLY A 6 -29.63 26.33 -28.78
N PHE A 7 -30.09 25.55 -27.80
CA PHE A 7 -29.20 24.77 -26.92
C PHE A 7 -29.03 23.35 -27.45
N ALA A 8 -27.79 22.88 -27.51
CA ALA A 8 -27.42 21.57 -28.01
C ALA A 8 -26.82 20.74 -26.88
N GLY A 9 -27.62 20.45 -25.84
CA GLY A 9 -27.17 19.73 -24.64
C GLY A 9 -26.53 18.37 -24.94
N ASP A 10 -26.97 17.69 -26.01
CA ASP A 10 -26.45 16.39 -26.45
C ASP A 10 -25.24 16.49 -27.40
N SER A 11 -24.94 17.69 -27.91
CA SER A 11 -23.75 17.92 -28.73
C SER A 11 -22.50 18.07 -27.84
N LYS A 12 -21.39 17.44 -28.25
CA LYS A 12 -20.10 17.52 -27.55
C LYS A 12 -19.14 18.43 -28.31
N PRO A 13 -18.29 19.21 -27.61
CA PRO A 13 -17.15 19.84 -28.25
C PRO A 13 -16.21 18.77 -28.84
N PRO A 14 -15.33 19.13 -29.80
CA PRO A 14 -14.31 18.22 -30.29
C PRO A 14 -13.48 17.68 -29.13
N LEU A 15 -13.46 16.36 -28.99
CA LEU A 15 -12.77 15.67 -27.91
C LEU A 15 -11.28 15.59 -28.24
N SER A 16 -10.42 15.87 -27.26
CA SER A 16 -9.01 15.49 -27.39
C SER A 16 -8.88 13.97 -27.30
N PRO A 17 -7.78 13.37 -27.81
CA PRO A 17 -7.54 11.93 -27.67
C PRO A 17 -7.55 11.43 -26.21
N LEU A 18 -7.14 12.26 -25.24
CA LEU A 18 -7.25 11.90 -23.83
C LEU A 18 -8.71 11.93 -23.35
N ASP A 19 -9.53 12.87 -23.83
CA ASP A 19 -10.97 12.90 -23.55
C ASP A 19 -11.68 11.68 -24.15
N GLU A 20 -11.32 11.27 -25.37
CA GLU A 20 -11.87 10.06 -26.00
C GLU A 20 -11.56 8.80 -25.18
N ILE A 21 -10.34 8.67 -24.65
CA ILE A 21 -9.99 7.53 -23.80
C ILE A 21 -10.85 7.52 -22.53
N LEU A 22 -10.97 8.67 -21.85
CA LEU A 22 -11.70 8.76 -20.59
C LEU A 22 -13.22 8.59 -20.76
N GLN A 23 -13.78 9.07 -21.87
CA GLN A 23 -15.23 9.13 -22.07
C GLN A 23 -15.80 8.01 -22.93
N ARG A 24 -14.98 7.39 -23.80
CA ARG A 24 -15.41 6.32 -24.72
C ARG A 24 -14.64 5.04 -24.47
N ASP A 25 -13.31 5.05 -24.64
CA ASP A 25 -12.54 3.80 -24.63
C ASP A 25 -12.56 3.09 -23.25
N LEU A 26 -12.72 3.84 -22.16
CA LEU A 26 -12.83 3.31 -20.80
C LEU A 26 -14.28 3.25 -20.29
N GLN A 27 -15.28 3.55 -21.11
CA GLN A 27 -16.69 3.61 -20.69
C GLN A 27 -17.22 2.24 -20.24
N ASP A 28 -16.75 1.14 -20.85
CA ASP A 28 -17.18 -0.22 -20.49
C ASP A 28 -16.73 -0.62 -19.06
N VAL A 29 -15.69 0.02 -18.55
CA VAL A 29 -15.12 -0.28 -17.23
C VAL A 29 -15.48 0.78 -16.20
N LEU A 30 -15.35 2.06 -16.54
CA LEU A 30 -15.66 3.18 -15.66
C LEU A 30 -17.13 3.62 -15.70
N GLY A 31 -17.92 3.20 -16.69
CA GLY A 31 -19.30 3.61 -16.91
C GLY A 31 -20.28 3.05 -15.88
N ALA A 32 -21.44 3.68 -15.71
CA ALA A 32 -22.40 3.35 -14.67
C ALA A 32 -23.02 1.93 -14.80
N GLU A 33 -22.95 1.30 -15.97
CA GLU A 33 -23.53 -0.02 -16.24
C GLU A 33 -22.69 -1.18 -15.68
N ASN A 34 -21.41 -0.95 -15.37
CA ASN A 34 -20.53 -1.97 -14.82
C ASN A 34 -20.56 -1.95 -13.29
N ASP A 35 -21.06 -2.98 -12.63
CA ASP A 35 -21.12 -3.04 -11.17
C ASP A 35 -19.79 -3.45 -10.51
N GLN A 36 -18.75 -3.77 -11.28
CA GLN A 36 -17.44 -4.12 -10.74
C GLN A 36 -16.56 -2.89 -10.49
N GLY A 37 -15.93 -2.83 -9.32
CA GLY A 37 -14.86 -1.88 -9.05
C GLY A 37 -13.61 -2.19 -9.88
N CYS A 38 -12.84 -1.15 -10.21
CA CYS A 38 -11.63 -1.26 -11.01
C CYS A 38 -10.58 -0.19 -10.62
N LEU A 39 -9.32 -0.41 -10.97
CA LEU A 39 -8.25 0.59 -10.90
C LEU A 39 -7.65 0.81 -12.29
N VAL A 40 -7.63 2.07 -12.74
CA VAL A 40 -7.07 2.48 -14.03
C VAL A 40 -5.97 3.53 -13.81
N PRO A 41 -4.68 3.13 -13.77
CA PRO A 41 -3.57 4.07 -13.73
C PRO A 41 -3.24 4.58 -15.14
N ILE A 42 -3.39 5.88 -15.38
CA ILE A 42 -3.12 6.55 -16.66
C ILE A 42 -1.79 7.31 -16.57
N PRO A 43 -0.72 6.83 -17.25
CA PRO A 43 0.49 7.60 -17.46
C PRO A 43 0.22 8.65 -18.55
N ALA A 44 0.23 9.92 -18.17
CA ALA A 44 -0.02 11.03 -19.08
C ALA A 44 1.04 12.12 -18.91
N PRO A 45 1.85 12.43 -19.95
CA PRO A 45 2.93 13.43 -19.87
C PRO A 45 2.49 14.78 -19.32
N THR A 46 3.42 15.51 -18.71
CA THR A 46 3.14 16.88 -18.25
C THR A 46 2.95 17.81 -19.45
N GLY A 47 1.99 18.73 -19.36
CA GLY A 47 1.64 19.65 -20.45
C GLY A 47 0.55 19.15 -21.41
N ILE A 48 0.10 17.88 -21.30
CA ILE A 48 -0.94 17.32 -22.19
C ILE A 48 -2.37 17.84 -21.88
N GLY A 49 -2.59 18.35 -20.66
CA GLY A 49 -3.93 18.79 -20.19
C GLY A 49 -4.69 17.76 -19.35
N LYS A 50 -3.99 17.02 -18.47
CA LYS A 50 -4.57 16.02 -17.55
C LYS A 50 -5.79 16.54 -16.78
N THR A 51 -5.59 17.58 -15.97
CA THR A 51 -6.63 18.20 -15.14
C THR A 51 -7.79 18.77 -15.98
N HIS A 52 -7.49 19.29 -17.17
CA HIS A 52 -8.54 19.71 -18.12
C HIS A 52 -9.42 18.53 -18.53
N SER A 53 -8.82 17.41 -18.95
CA SER A 53 -9.55 16.23 -19.42
C SER A 53 -10.40 15.59 -18.31
N ILE A 54 -9.91 15.62 -17.06
CA ILE A 54 -10.69 15.22 -15.88
C ILE A 54 -11.95 16.10 -15.71
N LYS A 55 -11.79 17.43 -15.78
CA LYS A 55 -12.94 18.36 -15.64
C LYS A 55 -13.97 18.12 -16.73
N VAL A 56 -13.53 17.90 -17.98
CA VAL A 56 -14.43 17.57 -19.09
C VAL A 56 -15.15 16.25 -18.81
N ALA A 57 -14.46 15.20 -18.37
CA ALA A 57 -15.09 13.92 -18.02
C ALA A 57 -16.13 14.06 -16.89
N ILE A 58 -15.85 14.86 -15.86
CA ILE A 58 -16.81 15.15 -14.77
C ILE A 58 -18.03 15.91 -15.31
N LEU A 59 -17.83 16.90 -16.19
CA LEU A 59 -18.92 17.66 -16.80
C LEU A 59 -19.82 16.77 -17.67
N GLU A 60 -19.24 15.88 -18.47
CA GLU A 60 -20.01 14.94 -19.28
C GLU A 60 -20.84 14.00 -18.43
N GLU A 61 -20.30 13.53 -17.31
CA GLU A 61 -21.06 12.72 -16.36
C GLU A 61 -22.22 13.50 -15.72
N LEU A 62 -21.99 14.76 -15.34
CA LEU A 62 -23.02 15.64 -14.81
C LEU A 62 -24.16 15.86 -15.82
N ILE A 63 -23.82 16.05 -17.10
CA ILE A 63 -24.81 16.24 -18.18
C ILE A 63 -25.58 14.94 -18.43
N GLN A 64 -24.91 13.78 -18.56
CA GLN A 64 -25.56 12.49 -18.81
C GLN A 64 -26.52 12.10 -17.67
N SER A 65 -26.16 12.42 -16.43
CA SER A 65 -26.96 12.11 -15.25
C SER A 65 -27.99 13.19 -14.87
N LYS A 66 -28.16 14.25 -15.67
CA LYS A 66 -29.02 15.40 -15.32
C LYS A 66 -30.49 15.02 -15.09
N ASN A 67 -31.00 14.09 -15.87
CA ASN A 67 -32.39 13.61 -15.81
C ASN A 67 -32.58 12.39 -14.90
N LEU A 68 -31.50 11.86 -14.30
CA LEU A 68 -31.59 10.74 -13.38
C LEU A 68 -32.13 11.20 -12.02
N ASP A 69 -32.93 10.34 -11.40
CA ASP A 69 -33.32 10.44 -9.99
C ASP A 69 -32.06 10.65 -9.12
N PRO A 70 -32.06 11.63 -8.20
CA PRO A 70 -30.98 11.83 -7.23
C PRO A 70 -30.43 10.55 -6.58
N ASN A 71 -31.28 9.55 -6.32
CA ASN A 71 -30.87 8.27 -5.72
C ASN A 71 -30.11 7.34 -6.68
N ARG A 72 -30.23 7.55 -7.99
CA ARG A 72 -29.54 6.77 -9.03
C ARG A 72 -28.26 7.45 -9.53
N ARG A 73 -27.97 8.67 -9.08
CA ARG A 73 -26.75 9.40 -9.46
C ARG A 73 -25.57 8.82 -8.69
N ARG A 74 -24.51 8.45 -9.42
CA ARG A 74 -23.25 8.05 -8.79
C ARG A 74 -22.54 9.24 -8.15
N THR A 75 -21.82 8.96 -7.07
CA THR A 75 -20.98 9.95 -6.41
C THR A 75 -19.60 9.96 -7.06
N ILE A 76 -19.07 11.15 -7.35
CA ILE A 76 -17.71 11.36 -7.86
C ILE A 76 -16.90 12.09 -6.81
N TYR A 77 -15.76 11.51 -6.42
CA TYR A 77 -14.78 12.15 -5.56
C TYR A 77 -13.54 12.50 -6.38
N TYR A 78 -13.16 13.79 -6.39
CA TYR A 78 -11.88 14.25 -6.90
C TYR A 78 -10.95 14.54 -5.72
N ILE A 79 -9.79 13.88 -5.70
CA ILE A 79 -8.79 14.04 -4.65
C ILE A 79 -7.38 14.28 -5.21
N THR A 80 -6.63 15.10 -4.48
CA THR A 80 -5.18 15.29 -4.61
C THR A 80 -4.64 15.80 -3.26
N ASN A 81 -3.33 15.94 -3.10
CA ASN A 81 -2.71 16.39 -1.85
C ASN A 81 -2.73 17.92 -1.65
N SER A 82 -2.70 18.70 -2.74
CA SER A 82 -2.60 20.17 -2.66
C SER A 82 -3.98 20.84 -2.51
N VAL A 83 -4.13 21.68 -1.48
CA VAL A 83 -5.34 22.49 -1.26
C VAL A 83 -5.60 23.42 -2.44
N ASP A 84 -4.54 24.06 -2.95
CA ASP A 84 -4.62 24.98 -4.08
C ASP A 84 -5.06 24.27 -5.35
N ASN A 85 -4.51 23.07 -5.63
CA ASN A 85 -4.89 22.28 -6.81
C ASN A 85 -6.36 21.87 -6.76
N VAL A 86 -6.86 21.43 -5.59
CA VAL A 86 -8.28 21.07 -5.42
C VAL A 86 -9.17 22.29 -5.67
N ARG A 87 -8.85 23.43 -5.04
CA ARG A 87 -9.65 24.66 -5.15
C ARG A 87 -9.67 25.17 -6.59
N HIS A 88 -8.50 25.26 -7.22
CA HIS A 88 -8.36 25.72 -8.60
C HIS A 88 -9.13 24.81 -9.57
N THR A 89 -9.01 23.49 -9.44
CA THR A 89 -9.72 22.54 -10.32
C THR A 89 -11.24 22.67 -10.17
N TYR A 90 -11.73 22.86 -8.94
CA TYR A 90 -13.14 23.12 -8.66
C TYR A 90 -13.62 24.42 -9.34
N GLU A 91 -12.90 25.53 -9.15
CA GLU A 91 -13.24 26.83 -9.75
C GLU A 91 -13.22 26.77 -11.28
N GLU A 92 -12.22 26.12 -11.88
CA GLU A 92 -12.14 25.95 -13.32
C GLU A 92 -13.27 25.05 -13.90
N LEU A 93 -13.78 24.07 -13.13
CA LEU A 93 -14.93 23.27 -13.56
C LEU A 93 -16.21 24.13 -13.60
N LEU A 94 -16.40 25.00 -12.60
CA LEU A 94 -17.53 25.94 -12.60
C LEU A 94 -17.44 26.91 -13.79
N GLN A 95 -16.25 27.42 -14.08
CA GLN A 95 -16.00 28.26 -15.26
C GLN A 95 -16.23 27.51 -16.58
N LEU A 96 -15.85 26.22 -16.65
CA LEU A 96 -16.11 25.38 -17.81
C LEU A 96 -17.61 25.22 -18.07
N ILE A 97 -18.43 25.04 -17.03
CA ILE A 97 -19.90 25.00 -17.13
C ILE A 97 -20.45 26.31 -17.72
N ASP A 98 -19.88 27.45 -17.33
CA ASP A 98 -20.35 28.77 -17.78
C ASP A 98 -19.98 29.09 -19.22
N SER A 99 -18.76 28.73 -19.62
CA SER A 99 -18.12 29.18 -20.85
C SER A 99 -18.24 28.20 -22.02
N GLN A 100 -18.61 26.94 -21.78
CA GLN A 100 -18.63 25.93 -22.83
C GLN A 100 -19.67 26.24 -23.91
N ALA A 101 -19.18 26.31 -25.15
CA ALA A 101 -19.98 26.56 -26.35
C ALA A 101 -19.73 25.48 -27.40
N VAL A 102 -20.76 25.17 -28.18
CA VAL A 102 -20.69 24.31 -29.37
C VAL A 102 -21.17 25.13 -30.56
N ASP A 103 -20.38 25.18 -31.63
CA ASP A 103 -20.66 25.99 -32.83
C ASP A 103 -20.96 27.47 -32.55
N GLY A 104 -20.24 28.05 -31.58
CA GLY A 104 -20.39 29.45 -31.18
C GLY A 104 -21.65 29.77 -30.36
N LYS A 105 -22.42 28.75 -29.95
CA LYS A 105 -23.59 28.90 -29.07
C LYS A 105 -23.35 28.26 -27.71
N PRO A 106 -23.85 28.84 -26.60
CA PRO A 106 -23.77 28.21 -25.28
C PRO A 106 -24.35 26.80 -25.30
N ARG A 107 -23.62 25.82 -24.75
CA ARG A 107 -24.06 24.43 -24.71
C ARG A 107 -25.26 24.23 -23.76
N LEU A 108 -25.24 24.94 -22.64
CA LEU A 108 -26.19 24.82 -21.53
C LEU A 108 -26.98 26.13 -21.35
N SER A 109 -28.26 26.02 -21.02
CA SER A 109 -29.08 27.15 -20.59
C SER A 109 -28.67 27.66 -19.20
N GLU A 110 -28.99 28.91 -18.84
CA GLU A 110 -28.65 29.46 -17.51
C GLU A 110 -29.24 28.63 -16.37
N ASN A 111 -30.47 28.12 -16.53
CA ASN A 111 -31.09 27.22 -15.56
C ASN A 111 -30.33 25.88 -15.44
N GLU A 112 -29.90 25.28 -16.56
CA GLU A 112 -29.07 24.07 -16.52
C GLU A 112 -27.72 24.32 -15.86
N LYS A 113 -27.08 25.47 -16.13
CA LYS A 113 -25.81 25.85 -15.49
C LYS A 113 -25.97 25.90 -13.97
N GLU A 114 -26.98 26.61 -13.46
CA GLU A 114 -27.26 26.69 -12.03
C GLU A 114 -27.52 25.30 -11.42
N GLN A 115 -28.33 24.47 -12.08
CA GLN A 115 -28.61 23.10 -11.62
C GLN A 115 -27.35 22.23 -11.55
N LEU A 116 -26.46 22.31 -12.55
CA LEU A 116 -25.21 21.54 -12.53
C LEU A 116 -24.25 22.04 -11.46
N LYS A 117 -24.10 23.36 -11.28
CA LYS A 117 -23.25 23.92 -10.21
C LYS A 117 -23.75 23.53 -8.82
N GLN A 118 -25.07 23.47 -8.62
CA GLN A 118 -25.69 22.98 -7.39
C GLN A 118 -25.40 21.49 -7.11
N ARG A 119 -24.84 20.74 -8.07
CA ARG A 119 -24.46 19.34 -7.86
C ARG A 119 -23.00 19.14 -7.47
N ILE A 120 -22.22 20.21 -7.46
CA ILE A 120 -20.77 20.20 -7.18
C ILE A 120 -20.52 20.86 -5.83
N VAL A 121 -19.61 20.27 -5.05
CA VAL A 121 -19.20 20.81 -3.76
C VAL A 121 -17.68 20.76 -3.58
N TYR A 122 -17.13 21.83 -3.01
CA TYR A 122 -15.76 21.90 -2.51
C TYR A 122 -15.76 21.81 -0.99
N LEU A 123 -14.93 20.94 -0.43
CA LEU A 123 -14.85 20.71 1.01
C LEU A 123 -13.44 21.09 1.55
N PRO A 124 -13.20 22.34 1.99
CA PRO A 124 -11.91 22.78 2.54
C PRO A 124 -11.68 22.34 3.99
N GLY A 125 -10.52 22.62 4.60
CA GLY A 125 -10.27 22.38 6.04
C GLY A 125 -11.31 23.08 6.94
N GLN A 126 -11.53 22.62 8.18
CA GLN A 126 -12.55 23.18 9.08
C GLN A 126 -12.35 24.67 9.38
N ASP A 127 -11.09 25.07 9.53
CA ASP A 127 -10.65 26.46 9.63
C ASP A 127 -11.09 27.27 8.41
N SER A 128 -10.74 26.79 7.21
CA SER A 128 -11.06 27.45 5.95
C SER A 128 -12.58 27.49 5.69
N GLN A 129 -13.32 26.43 6.06
CA GLN A 129 -14.78 26.38 5.97
C GLN A 129 -15.44 27.51 6.76
N LEU A 130 -14.92 27.88 7.93
CA LEU A 130 -15.46 29.03 8.68
C LEU A 130 -14.95 30.36 8.13
N LEU A 131 -13.68 30.44 7.74
CA LEU A 131 -13.05 31.68 7.29
C LEU A 131 -13.57 32.18 5.93
N ASP A 132 -13.93 31.26 5.03
CA ASP A 132 -14.45 31.54 3.69
C ASP A 132 -15.93 31.95 3.70
N VAL A 133 -16.65 31.71 4.81
CA VAL A 133 -18.07 32.07 4.95
C VAL A 133 -18.21 33.52 5.42
N ASN A 134 -19.21 34.21 4.85
CA ASN A 134 -19.52 35.59 5.25
C ASN A 134 -19.98 35.64 6.72
N GLU A 135 -19.47 36.59 7.50
CA GLU A 135 -19.82 36.72 8.92
C GLU A 135 -21.33 36.85 9.15
N SER A 136 -22.07 37.50 8.24
CA SER A 136 -23.55 37.61 8.34
C SER A 136 -24.27 36.25 8.26
N VAL A 137 -23.73 35.30 7.50
CA VAL A 137 -24.27 33.94 7.39
C VAL A 137 -23.97 33.17 8.68
N VAL A 138 -22.77 33.33 9.23
CA VAL A 138 -22.37 32.72 10.52
C VAL A 138 -23.29 33.22 11.64
N GLU A 139 -23.50 34.53 11.76
CA GLU A 139 -24.41 35.13 12.75
C GLU A 139 -25.85 34.62 12.56
N SER A 140 -26.35 34.55 11.31
CA SER A 140 -27.69 34.02 11.02
C SER A 140 -27.86 32.56 11.49
N VAL A 141 -26.83 31.72 11.31
CA VAL A 141 -26.82 30.34 11.83
C VAL A 141 -26.74 30.35 13.36
N MET A 142 -25.94 31.23 13.96
CA MET A 142 -25.85 31.33 15.42
C MET A 142 -27.19 31.74 16.06
N ASP A 143 -27.91 32.68 15.47
CA ASP A 143 -29.24 33.09 15.91
C ASP A 143 -30.25 31.94 15.76
N ARG A 144 -30.29 31.29 14.59
CA ARG A 144 -31.23 30.21 14.30
C ARG A 144 -31.11 29.04 15.28
N PHE A 145 -29.88 28.70 15.66
CA PHE A 145 -29.59 27.59 16.58
C PHE A 145 -29.37 28.05 18.02
N GLY A 146 -29.58 29.34 18.35
CA GLY A 146 -29.38 29.88 19.69
C GLY A 146 -27.95 29.69 20.22
N LEU A 147 -26.93 29.69 19.35
CA LEU A 147 -25.54 29.41 19.72
C LEU A 147 -24.92 30.51 20.57
N HIS A 148 -25.49 31.72 20.55
CA HIS A 148 -25.08 32.84 21.42
C HIS A 148 -25.21 32.54 22.91
N SER A 149 -26.05 31.57 23.30
CA SER A 149 -26.20 31.19 24.70
C SER A 149 -25.03 30.37 25.24
N ASP A 150 -24.14 29.83 24.39
CA ASP A 150 -22.92 29.14 24.84
C ASP A 150 -21.75 30.14 24.93
N PRO A 151 -21.26 30.48 26.14
CA PRO A 151 -20.20 31.46 26.32
C PRO A 151 -18.89 31.08 25.61
N ARG A 152 -18.62 29.78 25.43
CA ARG A 152 -17.40 29.32 24.76
C ARG A 152 -17.43 29.64 23.28
N ILE A 153 -18.56 29.36 22.61
CA ILE A 153 -18.75 29.67 21.19
C ILE A 153 -18.65 31.18 20.98
N GLN A 154 -19.37 31.96 21.78
CA GLN A 154 -19.39 33.42 21.64
C GLN A 154 -18.01 34.06 21.88
N ASN A 155 -17.25 33.57 22.87
CA ASN A 155 -15.90 34.07 23.14
C ASN A 155 -14.91 33.72 22.01
N CYS A 156 -14.97 32.48 21.49
CA CYS A 156 -14.10 32.07 20.38
C CYS A 156 -14.40 32.90 19.11
N TRP A 157 -15.68 33.05 18.77
CA TRP A 157 -16.12 33.84 17.61
C TRP A 157 -15.71 35.32 17.71
N ARG A 158 -15.96 35.98 18.84
CA ARG A 158 -15.51 37.37 19.08
C ARG A 158 -13.99 37.51 19.01
N SER A 159 -13.26 36.54 19.54
CA SER A 159 -11.79 36.54 19.47
C SER A 159 -11.31 36.43 18.03
N LEU A 160 -11.95 35.59 17.21
CA LEU A 160 -11.63 35.43 15.80
C LEU A 160 -11.90 36.71 15.01
N GLN A 161 -13.05 37.36 15.23
CA GLN A 161 -13.40 38.64 14.61
C GLN A 161 -12.36 39.73 14.93
N LYS A 162 -11.94 39.85 16.20
CA LYS A 162 -10.89 40.81 16.60
C LYS A 162 -9.58 40.55 15.87
N LEU A 163 -9.14 39.29 15.79
CA LEU A 163 -7.90 38.95 15.08
C LEU A 163 -7.99 39.26 13.57
N ARG A 164 -9.13 38.98 12.93
CA ARG A 164 -9.36 39.34 11.52
C ARG A 164 -9.31 40.86 11.31
N GLN A 165 -9.94 41.63 12.19
CA GLN A 165 -9.90 43.10 12.14
C GLN A 165 -8.48 43.64 12.32
N SER A 166 -7.69 43.08 13.24
CA SER A 166 -6.29 43.47 13.44
C SER A 166 -5.42 43.18 12.21
N VAL A 167 -5.58 42.02 11.55
CA VAL A 167 -4.85 41.69 10.32
C VAL A 167 -5.27 42.57 9.15
N ALA A 168 -6.55 42.94 9.05
CA ALA A 168 -7.03 43.87 8.04
C ALA A 168 -6.46 45.29 8.24
N ALA A 169 -6.33 45.74 9.50
CA ALA A 169 -5.74 47.02 9.83
C ALA A 169 -4.21 47.06 9.65
N HIS A 170 -3.53 45.93 9.88
CA HIS A 170 -2.07 45.79 9.76
C HIS A 170 -1.69 44.56 8.93
N PRO A 171 -1.67 44.65 7.58
CA PRO A 171 -1.36 43.52 6.71
C PRO A 171 0.01 42.89 6.95
N SER A 172 0.98 43.64 7.47
CA SER A 172 2.32 43.16 7.83
C SER A 172 2.33 42.14 8.98
N MET A 173 1.28 42.12 9.82
CA MET A 173 1.14 41.14 10.92
C MET A 173 0.61 39.78 10.45
N ARG A 174 0.10 39.68 9.21
CA ARG A 174 -0.53 38.47 8.69
C ARG A 174 0.34 37.22 8.86
N PRO A 175 1.64 37.19 8.53
CA PRO A 175 2.45 35.98 8.65
C PRO A 175 2.58 35.47 10.09
N GLY A 176 2.61 36.37 11.08
CA GLY A 176 2.80 36.01 12.50
C GLY A 176 1.54 35.54 13.23
N VAL A 177 0.34 35.82 12.69
CA VAL A 177 -0.94 35.55 13.36
C VAL A 177 -1.83 34.57 12.58
N GLN A 178 -1.46 34.22 11.34
CA GLN A 178 -2.27 33.37 10.47
C GLN A 178 -2.58 31.99 11.05
N GLU A 179 -1.60 31.32 11.68
CA GLU A 179 -1.83 30.00 12.30
C GLU A 179 -2.78 30.10 13.50
N VAL A 180 -2.64 31.13 14.34
CA VAL A 180 -3.56 31.38 15.47
C VAL A 180 -4.99 31.62 14.99
N ILE A 181 -5.16 32.33 13.86
CA ILE A 181 -6.48 32.53 13.23
C ILE A 181 -7.08 31.19 12.78
N LYS A 182 -6.30 30.34 12.12
CA LYS A 182 -6.77 29.03 11.66
C LYS A 182 -7.16 28.13 12.82
N GLU A 183 -6.33 28.05 13.87
CA GLU A 183 -6.61 27.26 15.07
C GLU A 183 -7.93 27.68 15.73
N LYS A 184 -8.11 28.99 15.97
CA LYS A 184 -9.36 29.53 16.54
C LYS A 184 -10.56 29.32 15.63
N ALA A 185 -10.39 29.43 14.31
CA ALA A 185 -11.46 29.17 13.36
C ALA A 185 -11.89 27.69 13.41
N ALA A 186 -10.95 26.75 13.41
CA ALA A 186 -11.24 25.32 13.54
C ALA A 186 -11.93 25.00 14.87
N GLU A 187 -11.46 25.57 15.99
CA GLU A 187 -12.09 25.40 17.30
C GLU A 187 -13.53 25.91 17.31
N THR A 188 -13.75 27.14 16.82
CA THR A 188 -15.08 27.76 16.75
C THR A 188 -16.04 26.92 15.92
N TYR A 189 -15.60 26.50 14.72
CA TYR A 189 -16.37 25.66 13.81
C TYR A 189 -16.80 24.34 14.48
N ARG A 190 -15.87 23.66 15.18
CA ARG A 190 -16.14 22.40 15.89
C ARG A 190 -17.18 22.59 17.01
N LEU A 191 -17.06 23.66 17.80
CA LEU A 191 -18.00 23.94 18.88
C LEU A 191 -19.41 24.24 18.35
N MET A 192 -19.50 25.06 17.28
CA MET A 192 -20.76 25.35 16.61
C MET A 192 -21.45 24.08 16.10
N LEU A 193 -20.72 23.25 15.35
CA LEU A 193 -21.26 22.01 14.79
C LEU A 193 -21.74 21.03 15.86
N ASN A 194 -20.97 20.82 16.93
CA ASN A 194 -21.38 19.92 18.01
C ASN A 194 -22.70 20.38 18.63
N ARG A 195 -22.91 21.69 18.78
CA ARG A 195 -24.15 22.25 19.32
C ARG A 195 -25.30 22.12 18.32
N ILE A 196 -25.06 22.37 17.03
CA ILE A 196 -26.03 22.15 15.95
C ILE A 196 -26.49 20.68 15.93
N HIS A 197 -25.57 19.73 15.98
CA HIS A 197 -25.89 18.29 16.03
C HIS A 197 -26.74 17.95 17.27
N SER A 198 -26.38 18.49 18.43
CA SER A 198 -27.14 18.26 19.67
C SER A 198 -28.58 18.78 19.58
N ILE A 199 -28.80 19.92 18.93
CA ILE A 199 -30.14 20.51 18.77
C ILE A 199 -30.97 19.68 17.78
N LEU A 200 -30.39 19.35 16.62
CA LEU A 200 -31.09 18.60 15.56
C LEU A 200 -31.44 17.17 15.98
N ARG A 201 -30.68 16.57 16.91
CA ARG A 201 -30.96 15.21 17.45
C ARG A 201 -31.93 15.20 18.62
N SER A 202 -32.31 16.35 19.17
CA SER A 202 -33.23 16.41 20.31
C SER A 202 -34.68 16.10 19.88
N GLU A 203 -35.51 15.60 20.81
CA GLU A 203 -36.94 15.32 20.56
C GLU A 203 -37.74 16.56 20.09
N LYS A 204 -37.23 17.76 20.37
CA LYS A 204 -37.77 19.06 19.92
C LYS A 204 -36.88 19.68 18.83
N GLY A 205 -36.39 18.87 17.90
CA GLY A 205 -35.53 19.32 16.81
C GLY A 205 -36.15 20.48 16.01
N ILE A 206 -35.32 21.44 15.60
CA ILE A 206 -35.76 22.60 14.81
C ILE A 206 -36.03 22.15 13.36
N GLN A 207 -37.21 22.47 12.82
CA GLN A 207 -37.47 22.32 11.39
C GLN A 207 -36.71 23.39 10.59
N LEU A 208 -35.97 22.96 9.57
CA LEU A 208 -35.15 23.83 8.73
C LEU A 208 -35.94 24.27 7.49
N SER A 209 -35.98 25.58 7.26
CA SER A 209 -36.55 26.20 6.06
C SER A 209 -35.56 26.15 4.88
N ALA A 210 -36.03 26.46 3.66
CA ALA A 210 -35.14 26.59 2.49
C ALA A 210 -34.04 27.65 2.70
N SER A 211 -34.37 28.77 3.37
CA SER A 211 -33.39 29.80 3.72
C SER A 211 -32.37 29.32 4.74
N ASP A 212 -32.79 28.48 5.70
CA ASP A 212 -31.85 27.86 6.66
C ASP A 212 -30.85 26.97 5.92
N TYR A 213 -31.33 26.15 4.97
CA TYR A 213 -30.45 25.31 4.15
C TYR A 213 -29.48 26.13 3.28
N GLN A 214 -29.88 27.27 2.72
CA GLN A 214 -28.97 28.13 1.96
C GLN A 214 -27.80 28.65 2.81
N ASN A 215 -28.05 29.00 4.07
CA ASN A 215 -27.01 29.44 5.01
C ASN A 215 -26.16 28.26 5.49
N LEU A 216 -26.80 27.15 5.84
CA LEU A 216 -26.13 25.93 6.30
C LEU A 216 -25.28 25.27 5.21
N ASP A 217 -25.64 25.39 3.93
CA ASP A 217 -24.88 24.84 2.81
C ASP A 217 -23.57 25.59 2.56
N GLN A 218 -23.46 26.85 3.03
CA GLN A 218 -22.20 27.59 3.02
C GLN A 218 -21.31 27.17 4.17
N LEU A 219 -21.87 26.96 5.37
CA LEU A 219 -21.10 26.58 6.57
C LEU A 219 -20.74 25.09 6.59
N VAL A 220 -21.69 24.22 6.27
CA VAL A 220 -21.60 22.75 6.33
C VAL A 220 -21.90 22.14 4.94
N PRO A 221 -21.13 22.50 3.90
CA PRO A 221 -21.37 22.09 2.52
C PRO A 221 -21.44 20.57 2.31
N GLY A 222 -20.81 19.78 3.19
CA GLY A 222 -20.86 18.31 3.14
C GLY A 222 -22.28 17.74 3.27
N ASP A 223 -23.22 18.47 3.89
CA ASP A 223 -24.60 18.03 4.02
C ASP A 223 -25.33 17.89 2.66
N ARG A 224 -24.90 18.64 1.64
CA ARG A 224 -25.43 18.54 0.28
C ARG A 224 -25.23 17.15 -0.33
N LEU A 225 -24.13 16.46 0.01
CA LEU A 225 -23.87 15.09 -0.43
C LEU A 225 -24.80 14.11 0.27
N GLN A 226 -25.03 14.30 1.58
CA GLN A 226 -25.96 13.47 2.35
C GLN A 226 -27.40 13.61 1.85
N ARG A 227 -27.83 14.84 1.55
CA ARG A 227 -29.16 15.14 0.99
C ARG A 227 -29.28 14.82 -0.51
N LYS A 228 -28.23 14.28 -1.16
CA LYS A 228 -28.18 13.96 -2.59
C LYS A 228 -28.45 15.16 -3.51
N VAL A 229 -28.26 16.38 -3.01
CA VAL A 229 -28.28 17.61 -3.80
C VAL A 229 -26.99 17.69 -4.63
N ALA A 230 -25.86 17.41 -3.98
CA ALA A 230 -24.57 17.25 -4.63
C ALA A 230 -24.24 15.77 -4.84
N ASN A 231 -23.55 15.47 -5.94
CA ASN A 231 -23.00 14.15 -6.23
C ASN A 231 -21.55 14.22 -6.76
N VAL A 232 -20.95 15.41 -6.84
CA VAL A 232 -19.54 15.60 -7.21
C VAL A 232 -18.85 16.39 -6.11
N CYS A 233 -17.73 15.87 -5.61
CA CYS A 233 -17.04 16.44 -4.47
C CYS A 233 -15.54 16.61 -4.71
N PHE A 234 -15.02 17.80 -4.41
CA PHE A 234 -13.60 18.16 -4.47
C PHE A 234 -13.04 18.29 -3.04
N MET A 235 -12.02 17.51 -2.70
CA MET A 235 -11.35 17.59 -1.39
C MET A 235 -9.91 17.08 -1.45
N THR A 236 -9.12 17.32 -0.39
CA THR A 236 -7.79 16.71 -0.29
C THR A 236 -7.85 15.23 0.09
N THR A 237 -6.84 14.45 -0.28
CA THR A 237 -6.72 13.03 0.11
C THR A 237 -6.80 12.84 1.63
N ARG A 238 -6.16 13.71 2.42
CA ARG A 238 -6.23 13.66 3.89
C ARG A 238 -7.65 13.87 4.42
N LYS A 239 -8.42 14.79 3.81
CA LYS A 239 -9.83 15.01 4.17
C LYS A 239 -10.71 13.83 3.77
N PHE A 240 -10.44 13.21 2.62
CA PHE A 240 -11.14 12.02 2.17
C PHE A 240 -11.00 10.85 3.16
N LEU A 241 -9.78 10.60 3.66
CA LEU A 241 -9.52 9.57 4.66
C LEU A 241 -10.13 9.93 6.03
N SER A 242 -9.97 11.19 6.45
CA SER A 242 -10.48 11.68 7.73
C SER A 242 -12.01 11.79 7.78
N GLY A 243 -12.69 11.87 6.64
CA GLY A 243 -14.11 12.15 6.56
C GLY A 243 -14.49 13.63 6.76
N TYR A 244 -15.70 13.97 6.34
CA TYR A 244 -16.26 15.33 6.37
C TYR A 244 -17.52 15.43 7.24
N GLN A 245 -17.88 16.63 7.64
CA GLN A 245 -19.04 16.90 8.51
C GLN A 245 -20.32 17.15 7.69
N THR A 246 -21.45 16.64 8.19
CA THR A 246 -22.81 16.97 7.73
C THR A 246 -23.65 17.53 8.89
N LEU A 247 -24.93 17.85 8.69
CA LEU A 247 -25.80 18.31 9.77
C LEU A 247 -26.18 17.21 10.76
N ARG A 248 -26.03 15.93 10.36
CA ARG A 248 -26.40 14.78 11.19
C ARG A 248 -25.20 14.12 11.85
N SER A 249 -24.10 13.93 11.12
CA SER A 249 -22.95 13.14 11.58
C SER A 249 -21.70 13.43 10.75
N ARG A 250 -20.62 12.74 11.08
CA ARG A 250 -19.43 12.70 10.23
C ARG A 250 -19.60 11.57 9.22
N VAL A 251 -19.30 11.84 7.95
CA VAL A 251 -19.30 10.85 6.86
C VAL A 251 -17.85 10.54 6.50
N HIS A 252 -17.53 9.24 6.41
CA HIS A 252 -16.24 8.74 5.96
C HIS A 252 -16.41 8.16 4.56
N PRO A 253 -16.00 8.87 3.49
CA PRO A 253 -16.18 8.43 2.10
C PRO A 253 -15.77 6.98 1.85
N ILE A 254 -14.65 6.56 2.45
CA ILE A 254 -14.08 5.22 2.32
C ILE A 254 -15.01 4.07 2.73
N ARG A 255 -16.07 4.34 3.52
CA ARG A 255 -17.06 3.34 3.95
C ARG A 255 -18.21 3.16 2.94
N GLU A 256 -18.38 4.08 1.99
CA GLU A 256 -19.52 4.15 1.07
C GLU A 256 -19.04 4.49 -0.35
N LEU A 257 -18.22 3.59 -0.94
CA LEU A 257 -17.66 3.76 -2.30
C LEU A 257 -18.25 2.82 -3.35
N ASP A 258 -19.19 1.95 -2.98
CA ASP A 258 -19.82 1.05 -3.94
C ASP A 258 -20.51 1.85 -5.05
N GLY A 259 -20.14 1.58 -6.31
CA GLY A 259 -20.58 2.33 -7.49
C GLY A 259 -20.05 3.77 -7.62
N ALA A 260 -19.25 4.25 -6.67
CA ALA A 260 -18.65 5.59 -6.71
C ALA A 260 -17.41 5.64 -7.64
N VAL A 261 -17.15 6.82 -8.20
CA VAL A 261 -15.93 7.09 -8.97
C VAL A 261 -14.97 7.91 -8.12
N LEU A 262 -13.76 7.40 -7.92
CA LEU A 262 -12.67 8.09 -7.22
C LEU A 262 -11.61 8.50 -8.25
N ILE A 263 -11.54 9.80 -8.54
CA ILE A 263 -10.54 10.39 -9.41
C ILE A 263 -9.39 10.90 -8.55
N ILE A 264 -8.20 10.36 -8.80
CA ILE A 264 -6.98 10.67 -8.06
C ILE A 264 -5.99 11.36 -9.01
N ASP A 265 -5.83 12.68 -8.84
CA ASP A 265 -4.76 13.43 -9.51
C ASP A 265 -3.45 13.30 -8.71
N GLU A 266 -2.32 13.36 -9.40
CA GLU A 266 -0.99 13.04 -8.84
C GLU A 266 -1.00 11.67 -8.14
N PHE A 267 -1.57 10.65 -8.81
CA PHE A 267 -1.79 9.29 -8.27
C PHE A 267 -0.56 8.72 -7.55
N ASP A 268 0.60 8.85 -8.17
CA ASP A 268 1.86 8.32 -7.66
C ASP A 268 2.36 8.99 -6.38
N ARG A 269 1.92 10.21 -6.07
CA ARG A 269 2.24 10.88 -4.80
C ARG A 269 1.32 10.43 -3.66
N GLN A 270 0.15 9.87 -3.98
CA GLN A 270 -0.86 9.57 -2.96
C GLN A 270 -0.49 8.41 -2.03
N ASN A 271 0.41 7.50 -2.43
CA ASN A 271 0.93 6.45 -1.55
C ASN A 271 1.50 7.04 -0.24
N GLU A 272 2.35 8.07 -0.36
CA GLU A 272 3.00 8.73 0.78
C GLU A 272 2.00 9.51 1.65
N VAL A 273 1.01 10.16 1.02
CA VAL A 273 -0.02 10.94 1.71
C VAL A 273 -0.93 10.03 2.55
N ILE A 274 -1.32 8.88 1.99
CA ILE A 274 -2.10 7.87 2.69
C ILE A 274 -1.26 7.26 3.83
N LEU A 275 -0.01 6.90 3.55
CA LEU A 275 0.90 6.32 4.54
C LEU A 275 1.09 7.23 5.75
N GLN A 276 1.35 8.53 5.51
CA GLN A 276 1.50 9.52 6.58
C GLN A 276 0.24 9.59 7.45
N HIS A 277 -0.94 9.67 6.82
CA HIS A 277 -2.20 9.69 7.56
C HIS A 277 -2.42 8.44 8.42
N MET A 278 -1.99 7.28 7.93
CA MET A 278 -2.08 6.03 8.70
C MET A 278 -1.08 5.98 9.86
N ALA A 279 0.07 6.67 9.75
CA ALA A 279 1.13 6.72 10.76
C ALA A 279 0.83 7.64 11.94
N GLU A 280 -0.08 8.60 11.76
CA GLU A 280 -0.56 9.50 12.80
C GLU A 280 -1.48 8.83 13.85
N GLN A 281 -1.68 7.50 13.81
CA GLN A 281 -2.52 6.78 14.76
C GLN A 281 -1.87 6.65 16.14
N THR A 282 -2.67 6.83 17.19
CA THR A 282 -2.22 6.73 18.59
C THR A 282 -1.86 5.31 18.98
N ALA A 283 -0.76 5.14 19.72
CA ALA A 283 -0.36 3.86 20.29
C ALA A 283 -1.42 3.31 21.27
N LEU A 284 -1.64 2.00 21.25
CA LEU A 284 -2.55 1.29 22.15
C LEU A 284 -1.75 0.48 23.16
N ASP A 285 -2.01 0.60 24.46
CA ASP A 285 -1.45 -0.35 25.43
C ASP A 285 -2.24 -1.65 25.40
N LEU A 286 -1.65 -2.71 24.83
CA LEU A 286 -2.29 -4.01 24.67
C LEU A 286 -2.68 -4.64 26.02
N ILE A 287 -1.91 -4.37 27.09
CA ILE A 287 -2.22 -4.89 28.42
C ILE A 287 -3.49 -4.21 28.95
N GLN A 288 -3.51 -2.88 28.96
CA GLN A 288 -4.67 -2.11 29.39
C GLN A 288 -5.91 -2.38 28.55
N VAL A 289 -5.79 -2.44 27.22
CA VAL A 289 -6.92 -2.69 26.31
C VAL A 289 -7.52 -4.06 26.61
N THR A 290 -6.70 -5.11 26.69
CA THR A 290 -7.21 -6.48 26.93
C THR A 290 -7.86 -6.60 28.32
N ARG A 291 -7.26 -5.99 29.35
CA ARG A 291 -7.87 -5.90 30.69
C ARG A 291 -9.21 -5.18 30.67
N THR A 292 -9.28 -4.05 29.97
CA THR A 292 -10.48 -3.21 29.91
C THR A 292 -11.61 -3.96 29.21
N ILE A 293 -11.34 -4.62 28.08
CA ILE A 293 -12.34 -5.42 27.37
C ILE A 293 -12.80 -6.60 28.24
N HIS A 294 -11.86 -7.35 28.82
CA HIS A 294 -12.18 -8.51 29.67
C HIS A 294 -13.04 -8.11 30.88
N ALA A 295 -12.65 -7.08 31.63
CA ALA A 295 -13.38 -6.64 32.82
C ALA A 295 -14.78 -6.11 32.48
N ASN A 296 -14.90 -5.27 31.45
CA ASN A 296 -16.19 -4.65 31.13
C ASN A 296 -17.18 -5.64 30.52
N LEU A 297 -16.75 -6.57 29.67
CA LEU A 297 -17.64 -7.61 29.10
C LEU A 297 -18.11 -8.63 30.14
N GLN A 298 -17.47 -8.72 31.30
CA GLN A 298 -17.94 -9.53 32.44
C GLN A 298 -18.96 -8.79 33.32
N GLN A 299 -18.89 -7.46 33.39
CA GLN A 299 -19.69 -6.66 34.32
C GLN A 299 -20.92 -6.03 33.68
N HIS A 300 -20.90 -5.79 32.37
CA HIS A 300 -21.96 -5.06 31.66
C HIS A 300 -22.68 -5.97 30.65
N GLU A 301 -23.99 -5.79 30.56
CA GLU A 301 -24.88 -6.49 29.63
C GLU A 301 -25.51 -5.48 28.65
N LEU A 302 -25.88 -5.96 27.47
CA LEU A 302 -26.65 -5.16 26.52
C LEU A 302 -28.11 -5.09 26.96
N GLU A 303 -28.79 -3.98 26.65
CA GLU A 303 -30.23 -3.92 26.87
C GLU A 303 -30.99 -4.90 25.95
N ARG A 304 -32.17 -5.33 26.39
CA ARG A 304 -33.01 -6.29 25.66
C ARG A 304 -34.12 -5.59 24.88
N SER A 305 -33.77 -5.07 23.71
CA SER A 305 -34.73 -4.52 22.74
C SER A 305 -34.45 -5.06 21.34
N GLU A 306 -35.41 -4.96 20.42
CA GLU A 306 -35.31 -5.51 19.05
C GLU A 306 -34.02 -5.05 18.34
N ARG A 307 -33.59 -3.80 18.56
CA ARG A 307 -32.36 -3.23 17.97
C ARG A 307 -31.07 -3.95 18.39
N TYR A 308 -31.04 -4.65 19.53
CA TYR A 308 -29.87 -5.40 20.01
C TYR A 308 -30.02 -6.93 19.98
N GLU A 309 -31.13 -7.44 19.44
CA GLU A 309 -31.41 -8.87 19.39
C GLU A 309 -30.29 -9.68 18.70
N GLY A 310 -29.79 -10.70 19.39
CA GLY A 310 -28.76 -11.60 18.88
C GLY A 310 -27.34 -11.03 18.93
N ILE A 311 -27.13 -9.82 19.48
CA ILE A 311 -25.80 -9.19 19.54
C ILE A 311 -24.97 -9.74 20.69
N GLU A 312 -25.56 -9.95 21.87
CA GLU A 312 -24.82 -10.41 23.04
C GLU A 312 -24.22 -11.81 22.82
N GLU A 313 -24.93 -12.68 22.10
CA GLU A 313 -24.48 -14.02 21.73
C GLU A 313 -23.22 -13.98 20.85
N ILE A 314 -23.06 -12.95 20.02
CA ILE A 314 -21.86 -12.75 19.17
C ILE A 314 -20.61 -12.51 20.04
N PHE A 315 -20.78 -11.99 21.27
CA PHE A 315 -19.67 -11.76 22.20
C PHE A 315 -19.29 -13.00 23.03
N ASN A 316 -20.08 -14.08 23.06
CA ASN A 316 -19.82 -15.23 23.94
C ASN A 316 -18.45 -15.87 23.70
N ASP A 317 -18.11 -16.12 22.44
CA ASP A 317 -16.83 -16.69 22.04
C ASP A 317 -15.63 -15.80 22.42
N LEU A 318 -15.81 -14.48 22.34
CA LEU A 318 -14.81 -13.50 22.76
C LEU A 318 -14.66 -13.49 24.28
N LYS A 319 -15.78 -13.51 25.03
CA LYS A 319 -15.79 -13.58 26.50
C LYS A 319 -15.01 -14.82 26.99
N GLN A 320 -15.26 -15.99 26.39
CA GLN A 320 -14.55 -17.21 26.74
C GLN A 320 -13.04 -17.10 26.47
N SER A 321 -12.66 -16.63 25.27
CA SER A 321 -11.24 -16.58 24.91
C SER A 321 -10.45 -15.52 25.68
N LEU A 322 -11.08 -14.40 26.03
CA LEU A 322 -10.48 -13.40 26.93
C LEU A 322 -10.27 -13.98 28.32
N LYS A 323 -11.20 -14.81 28.82
CA LYS A 323 -11.03 -15.50 30.10
C LYS A 323 -9.86 -16.48 30.06
N GLU A 324 -9.78 -17.33 29.05
CA GLU A 324 -8.65 -18.27 28.86
C GLU A 324 -7.30 -17.54 28.74
N PHE A 325 -7.28 -16.41 28.03
CA PHE A 325 -6.10 -15.55 27.92
C PHE A 325 -5.73 -14.92 29.27
N ALA A 326 -6.71 -14.40 30.00
CA ALA A 326 -6.52 -13.76 31.30
C ALA A 326 -5.97 -14.77 32.32
N ASP A 327 -6.52 -15.98 32.34
CA ASP A 327 -6.11 -17.07 33.23
C ASP A 327 -4.70 -17.55 32.90
N ARG A 328 -4.37 -17.73 31.60
CA ARG A 328 -3.04 -18.18 31.14
C ARG A 328 -1.92 -17.21 31.49
N TRP A 329 -2.14 -15.92 31.28
CA TRP A 329 -1.10 -14.90 31.42
C TRP A 329 -1.21 -14.10 32.73
N HIS A 330 -2.13 -14.48 33.61
CA HIS A 330 -2.38 -13.83 34.88
C HIS A 330 -2.48 -12.31 34.75
N ILE A 331 -3.26 -11.82 33.78
CA ILE A 331 -3.27 -10.40 33.42
C ILE A 331 -3.78 -9.50 34.55
N GLN A 332 -4.43 -10.05 35.57
CA GLN A 332 -4.81 -9.34 36.79
C GLN A 332 -3.60 -8.81 37.60
N PHE A 333 -2.42 -9.40 37.42
CA PHE A 333 -1.19 -8.99 38.11
C PHE A 333 -0.42 -7.93 37.33
N ALA A 334 0.29 -7.05 38.03
CA ALA A 334 1.10 -6.01 37.41
C ALA A 334 2.27 -6.61 36.61
N PHE A 335 2.57 -6.03 35.45
CA PHE A 335 3.72 -6.42 34.62
C PHE A 335 4.92 -5.56 34.96
N ASN A 336 6.08 -6.17 35.14
CA ASN A 336 7.34 -5.48 35.44
C ASN A 336 8.51 -6.18 34.73
N THR A 337 9.66 -5.51 34.65
CA THR A 337 10.92 -6.04 34.11
C THR A 337 11.87 -6.39 35.24
N GLU A 338 12.63 -7.47 35.09
CA GLU A 338 13.66 -7.89 36.06
C GLU A 338 14.96 -8.23 35.31
N GLY A 339 16.06 -7.55 35.69
CA GLY A 339 17.38 -7.70 35.08
C GLY A 339 18.01 -6.36 34.67
N THR A 340 19.31 -6.19 34.92
CA THR A 340 20.04 -4.91 34.81
C THR A 340 19.98 -4.25 33.43
N THR A 341 19.87 -5.03 32.34
CA THR A 341 19.76 -4.52 30.96
C THR A 341 18.33 -4.10 30.56
N LEU A 342 17.29 -4.71 31.17
CA LEU A 342 15.88 -4.38 30.90
C LEU A 342 15.38 -3.18 31.70
N GLU A 343 16.13 -2.77 32.74
CA GLU A 343 15.79 -1.63 33.59
C GLU A 343 16.13 -0.28 32.95
N THR A 344 17.08 -0.25 32.00
CA THR A 344 17.59 0.96 31.36
C THR A 344 17.18 1.10 29.88
N GLU A 345 16.93 0.00 29.16
CA GLU A 345 16.62 0.02 27.72
C GLU A 345 15.19 -0.41 27.39
N LYS A 346 14.59 0.25 26.37
CA LYS A 346 13.26 -0.09 25.86
C LYS A 346 13.35 -1.39 25.04
N VAL A 347 12.52 -2.38 25.37
CA VAL A 347 12.35 -3.56 24.53
C VAL A 347 11.38 -3.23 23.40
N ARG A 348 11.82 -3.43 22.16
CA ARG A 348 11.01 -3.18 20.97
C ARG A 348 10.87 -4.46 20.16
N LEU A 349 9.65 -4.74 19.72
CA LEU A 349 9.30 -5.92 18.93
C LEU A 349 8.70 -5.47 17.60
N PHE A 350 9.22 -5.98 16.48
CA PHE A 350 8.68 -5.77 15.14
C PHE A 350 8.15 -7.08 14.56
N SER A 351 7.05 -7.01 13.82
CA SER A 351 6.51 -8.14 13.05
C SER A 351 5.70 -7.66 11.85
N ASP A 352 5.94 -8.27 10.69
CA ASP A 352 5.09 -8.17 9.48
C ASP A 352 3.91 -9.15 9.52
N ARG A 353 3.76 -9.89 10.62
CA ARG A 353 2.76 -10.95 10.86
C ARG A 353 2.88 -12.18 9.97
N THR A 354 3.95 -12.28 9.19
CA THR A 354 4.19 -13.40 8.27
C THR A 354 5.58 -13.96 8.53
N ILE A 355 6.61 -13.41 7.89
CA ILE A 355 7.95 -14.01 7.82
C ILE A 355 8.97 -13.20 8.62
N THR A 356 8.88 -11.87 8.57
CA THR A 356 9.89 -10.98 9.13
C THR A 356 9.52 -10.50 10.53
N HIS A 357 10.23 -11.06 11.52
CA HIS A 357 10.10 -10.73 12.93
C HIS A 357 11.46 -10.33 13.51
N ALA A 358 11.54 -9.21 14.23
CA ALA A 358 12.78 -8.71 14.83
C ALA A 358 12.52 -8.13 16.23
N HIS A 359 13.54 -8.10 17.08
CA HIS A 359 13.45 -7.50 18.41
C HIS A 359 14.78 -6.83 18.79
N SER A 360 14.72 -5.82 19.67
CA SER A 360 15.90 -5.09 20.15
C SER A 360 16.73 -5.86 21.20
N ALA A 361 16.18 -6.88 21.85
CA ALA A 361 16.91 -7.64 22.87
C ALA A 361 17.95 -8.60 22.26
N GLU A 362 19.10 -8.76 22.93
CA GLU A 362 20.11 -9.79 22.57
C GLU A 362 19.71 -11.19 23.06
N HIS A 363 18.87 -11.24 24.09
CA HIS A 363 18.45 -12.43 24.79
C HIS A 363 16.97 -12.73 24.54
N MET A 364 16.58 -13.99 24.79
CA MET A 364 15.18 -14.37 24.69
C MET A 364 14.40 -13.80 25.88
N LEU A 365 13.25 -13.20 25.60
CA LEU A 365 12.37 -12.63 26.62
C LEU A 365 11.25 -13.60 26.99
N SER A 366 11.18 -13.98 28.26
CA SER A 366 10.15 -14.84 28.85
C SER A 366 9.31 -14.07 29.87
N LEU A 367 8.07 -14.49 30.06
CA LEU A 367 7.16 -14.02 31.09
C LEU A 367 7.08 -15.07 32.19
N ARG A 368 7.33 -14.67 33.43
CA ARG A 368 7.21 -15.52 34.61
C ARG A 368 6.24 -14.89 35.60
N THR A 369 5.28 -15.66 36.06
CA THR A 369 4.33 -15.21 37.07
C THR A 369 4.80 -15.62 38.46
N ASP A 370 4.88 -14.65 39.36
CA ASP A 370 5.07 -14.86 40.80
C ASP A 370 3.73 -14.63 41.50
N SER A 371 3.10 -15.73 41.90
CA SER A 371 1.79 -15.71 42.56
C SER A 371 1.83 -15.11 43.96
N ASP A 372 2.95 -15.23 44.68
CA ASP A 372 3.10 -14.71 46.05
C ASP A 372 3.21 -13.19 46.03
N ARG A 373 4.02 -12.66 45.10
CA ARG A 373 4.15 -11.21 44.89
C ARG A 373 3.02 -10.62 44.05
N ARG A 374 2.20 -11.46 43.42
CA ARG A 374 1.14 -11.07 42.47
C ARG A 374 1.67 -10.19 41.34
N LYS A 375 2.77 -10.64 40.71
CA LYS A 375 3.49 -9.92 39.65
C LYS A 375 3.81 -10.82 38.47
N ASN A 376 3.81 -10.23 37.28
CA ASN A 376 4.33 -10.83 36.05
C ASN A 376 5.69 -10.17 35.74
N PHE A 377 6.75 -10.97 35.64
CA PHE A 377 8.10 -10.52 35.34
C PHE A 377 8.48 -10.83 33.91
N ILE A 378 8.93 -9.82 33.18
CA ILE A 378 9.63 -9.98 31.91
C ILE A 378 11.10 -10.21 32.24
N HIS A 379 11.56 -11.42 31.94
CA HIS A 379 12.92 -11.88 32.23
C HIS A 379 13.69 -12.12 30.93
N SER A 380 14.99 -11.84 30.98
CA SER A 380 15.91 -12.03 29.86
C SER A 380 16.77 -13.28 30.11
N GLU A 381 16.68 -14.27 29.23
CA GLU A 381 17.41 -15.53 29.31
C GLU A 381 18.41 -15.68 28.15
N SER A 382 19.65 -16.07 28.45
CA SER A 382 20.63 -16.45 27.43
C SER A 382 20.19 -17.76 26.76
N LEU A 383 20.29 -17.84 25.43
CA LEU A 383 19.98 -19.05 24.66
C LEU A 383 20.98 -20.16 24.99
N PRO A 384 20.57 -21.31 25.55
CA PRO A 384 21.43 -22.49 25.64
C PRO A 384 21.68 -23.08 24.24
N ALA A 385 22.86 -23.67 24.03
CA ALA A 385 23.27 -24.26 22.75
C ALA A 385 22.53 -25.55 22.37
N ASP A 386 21.81 -26.16 23.31
CA ASP A 386 21.07 -27.42 23.10
C ASP A 386 19.56 -27.20 23.24
N ALA A 387 18.80 -27.90 22.39
CA ALA A 387 17.36 -27.76 22.18
C ALA A 387 16.55 -27.57 23.48
N MET A 388 15.84 -26.44 23.54
CA MET A 388 15.04 -26.02 24.68
C MET A 388 13.87 -26.98 24.97
N PRO A 389 13.52 -27.24 26.25
CA PRO A 389 12.34 -28.03 26.61
C PRO A 389 11.02 -27.34 26.16
N PRO A 390 9.96 -28.10 25.82
CA PRO A 390 8.69 -27.58 25.29
C PRO A 390 7.99 -26.53 26.16
N GLU A 391 8.12 -26.62 27.49
CA GLU A 391 7.47 -25.71 28.45
C GLU A 391 8.08 -24.30 28.44
N GLN A 392 9.36 -24.12 28.07
CA GLN A 392 9.97 -22.79 27.97
C GLN A 392 9.58 -22.05 26.67
N LEU A 393 9.05 -22.77 25.67
CA LEU A 393 8.50 -22.18 24.45
C LEU A 393 7.12 -21.54 24.68
N SER A 394 6.37 -21.93 25.72
CA SER A 394 5.03 -21.40 25.97
C SER A 394 5.01 -20.00 26.58
N ASN A 395 6.05 -19.63 27.32
CA ASN A 395 6.03 -18.41 28.14
C ASN A 395 6.76 -17.21 27.49
N ARG A 396 6.94 -17.21 26.17
CA ARG A 396 7.64 -16.13 25.47
C ARG A 396 6.84 -14.82 25.47
N LEU A 397 7.53 -13.69 25.68
CA LEU A 397 6.93 -12.36 25.59
C LEU A 397 6.31 -12.10 24.21
N SER A 398 6.98 -12.52 23.14
CA SER A 398 6.45 -12.38 21.78
C SER A 398 5.15 -13.14 21.56
N ARG A 399 4.97 -14.28 22.24
CA ARG A 399 3.71 -15.05 22.20
C ARG A 399 2.60 -14.30 22.93
N PHE A 400 2.87 -13.78 24.13
CA PHE A 400 1.91 -12.94 24.85
C PHE A 400 1.45 -11.74 24.01
N VAL A 401 2.38 -10.99 23.42
CA VAL A 401 2.08 -9.82 22.58
C VAL A 401 1.24 -10.23 21.35
N ASN A 402 1.55 -11.37 20.73
CA ASN A 402 0.77 -11.90 19.61
C ASN A 402 -0.64 -12.30 20.02
N GLU A 403 -0.79 -13.01 21.15
CA GLU A 403 -2.09 -13.42 21.67
C GLU A 403 -2.92 -12.19 22.08
N ALA A 404 -2.32 -11.15 22.67
CA ALA A 404 -3.00 -9.90 23.01
C ALA A 404 -3.48 -9.11 21.77
N ASP A 405 -2.63 -8.95 20.73
CA ASP A 405 -3.04 -8.38 19.43
C ASP A 405 -4.20 -9.19 18.82
N TRP A 406 -4.15 -10.52 18.93
CA TRP A 406 -5.22 -11.38 18.45
C TRP A 406 -6.53 -11.18 19.21
N GLN A 407 -6.52 -11.05 20.53
CA GLN A 407 -7.73 -10.73 21.30
C GLN A 407 -8.33 -9.38 20.90
N PHE A 408 -7.49 -8.36 20.70
CA PHE A 408 -7.95 -7.07 20.22
C PHE A 408 -8.57 -7.16 18.82
N ARG A 409 -7.94 -7.88 17.88
CA ARG A 409 -8.50 -8.13 16.54
C ARG A 409 -9.83 -8.88 16.59
N ARG A 410 -9.94 -9.89 17.46
CA ARG A 410 -11.19 -10.62 17.67
C ARG A 410 -12.28 -9.70 18.19
N PHE A 411 -11.96 -8.81 19.12
CA PHE A 411 -12.88 -7.75 19.56
C PHE A 411 -13.34 -6.86 18.41
N ILE A 412 -12.45 -6.39 17.54
CA ILE A 412 -12.83 -5.63 16.34
C ILE A 412 -13.78 -6.44 15.44
N TRP A 413 -13.52 -7.72 15.21
CA TRP A 413 -14.39 -8.57 14.38
C TRP A 413 -15.77 -8.80 14.99
N THR A 414 -15.82 -9.05 16.30
CA THR A 414 -17.05 -9.16 17.09
C THR A 414 -17.85 -7.86 17.03
N MET A 415 -17.20 -6.71 17.24
CA MET A 415 -17.82 -5.39 17.09
C MET A 415 -18.40 -5.20 15.69
N ARG A 416 -17.68 -5.65 14.65
CA ARG A 416 -18.12 -5.53 13.26
C ARG A 416 -19.40 -6.34 13.00
N ALA A 417 -19.42 -7.60 13.41
CA ALA A 417 -20.60 -8.47 13.29
C ALA A 417 -21.80 -7.89 14.08
N SER A 418 -21.52 -7.35 15.27
CA SER A 418 -22.51 -6.72 16.15
C SER A 418 -23.13 -5.46 15.53
N VAL A 419 -22.31 -4.57 14.96
CA VAL A 419 -22.79 -3.37 14.25
C VAL A 419 -23.66 -3.75 13.04
N TRP A 420 -23.27 -4.78 12.30
CA TRP A 420 -24.09 -5.27 11.18
C TRP A 420 -25.45 -5.78 11.64
N ARG A 421 -25.47 -6.57 12.71
CA ARG A 421 -26.70 -7.08 13.32
C ARG A 421 -27.58 -5.94 13.81
N TYR A 422 -27.00 -4.95 14.50
CA TYR A 422 -27.71 -3.75 14.96
C TYR A 422 -28.38 -2.98 13.81
N LEU A 423 -27.64 -2.74 12.72
CA LEU A 423 -28.19 -2.05 11.55
C LEU A 423 -29.28 -2.88 10.87
N SER A 424 -29.13 -4.20 10.81
CA SER A 424 -30.12 -5.11 10.21
C SER A 424 -31.41 -5.18 11.02
N ASN A 425 -31.30 -5.22 12.34
CA ASN A 425 -32.45 -5.23 13.24
C ASN A 425 -33.25 -3.92 13.10
N ASN A 426 -32.55 -2.77 13.11
CA ASN A 426 -33.19 -1.46 12.88
C ASN A 426 -33.76 -1.29 11.47
N ALA A 427 -33.25 -1.98 10.45
CA ALA A 427 -33.88 -1.94 9.13
C ALA A 427 -35.19 -2.74 9.10
N SER A 428 -35.34 -3.74 9.97
CA SER A 428 -36.47 -4.68 9.99
C SER A 428 -37.65 -4.19 10.83
N SER A 429 -37.41 -3.39 11.86
CA SER A 429 -38.43 -2.82 12.76
C SER A 429 -39.18 -1.60 12.18
N HIS A 430 -38.76 -1.08 11.01
CA HIS A 430 -39.27 0.16 10.41
C HIS A 430 -40.40 -0.01 9.37
N PHE A 431 -41.03 -1.19 9.27
CA PHE A 431 -42.17 -1.40 8.36
C PHE A 431 -43.49 -0.75 8.83
N GLY A 432 -43.51 -0.04 9.97
CA GLY A 432 -44.75 0.44 10.61
C GLY A 432 -44.90 1.96 10.86
N ASP A 433 -43.87 2.79 10.75
CA ASP A 433 -44.00 4.21 11.14
C ASP A 433 -43.14 5.14 10.27
N SER A 434 -43.79 5.99 9.47
CA SER A 434 -43.21 6.84 8.43
C SER A 434 -42.40 8.06 8.93
N GLY A 435 -41.93 8.04 10.19
CA GLY A 435 -41.25 9.17 10.83
C GLY A 435 -40.02 8.82 11.67
N SER A 436 -39.65 7.55 11.85
CA SER A 436 -38.53 7.16 12.73
C SER A 436 -37.19 7.00 11.99
N GLN A 437 -36.13 7.49 12.63
CA GLN A 437 -34.80 7.71 12.08
C GLN A 437 -34.09 6.40 11.68
N SER A 438 -33.45 6.35 10.50
CA SER A 438 -32.51 5.28 10.15
C SER A 438 -31.24 5.41 10.99
N SER A 439 -30.92 4.43 11.85
CA SER A 439 -29.72 4.48 12.69
C SER A 439 -28.45 4.54 11.85
N THR A 440 -27.56 5.47 12.21
CA THR A 440 -26.30 5.63 11.48
C THR A 440 -25.26 4.59 11.91
N TYR A 441 -24.29 4.32 11.02
CA TYR A 441 -23.15 3.47 11.35
C TYR A 441 -22.39 3.91 12.61
N GLN A 442 -22.13 5.21 12.72
CA GLN A 442 -21.44 5.80 13.86
C GLN A 442 -22.24 5.62 15.15
N GLU A 443 -23.56 5.77 15.08
CA GLU A 443 -24.46 5.54 16.21
C GLU A 443 -24.44 4.09 16.66
N ALA A 444 -24.50 3.12 15.74
CA ALA A 444 -24.42 1.70 16.06
C ALA A 444 -23.15 1.36 16.86
N VAL A 445 -21.99 1.81 16.38
CA VAL A 445 -20.69 1.63 17.06
C VAL A 445 -20.72 2.26 18.45
N MET A 446 -21.07 3.54 18.53
CA MET A 446 -21.06 4.26 19.80
C MET A 446 -22.06 3.70 20.80
N SER A 447 -23.21 3.23 20.33
CA SER A 447 -24.25 2.66 21.18
C SER A 447 -23.79 1.35 21.79
N ILE A 448 -23.30 0.40 20.99
CA ILE A 448 -22.78 -0.88 21.50
C ILE A 448 -21.62 -0.65 22.47
N LEU A 449 -20.66 0.21 22.11
CA LEU A 449 -19.51 0.50 22.98
C LEU A 449 -19.95 1.10 24.31
N ARG A 450 -20.91 2.04 24.33
CA ARG A 450 -21.39 2.66 25.58
C ARG A 450 -22.09 1.68 26.51
N HIS A 451 -22.86 0.72 25.98
CA HIS A 451 -23.51 -0.30 26.82
C HIS A 451 -22.49 -1.17 27.54
N PHE A 452 -21.38 -1.49 26.86
CA PHE A 452 -20.26 -2.20 27.48
C PHE A 452 -19.26 -1.29 28.19
N ASN A 453 -19.51 0.02 28.33
CA ASN A 453 -18.55 0.97 28.91
C ASN A 453 -17.14 0.95 28.25
N LEU A 454 -17.12 0.82 26.92
CA LEU A 454 -15.93 0.76 26.07
C LEU A 454 -15.81 1.96 25.11
N GLN A 455 -16.49 3.08 25.39
CA GLN A 455 -16.50 4.28 24.53
C GLN A 455 -15.11 4.85 24.21
N ASP A 456 -14.13 4.67 25.11
CA ASP A 456 -12.76 5.16 24.93
C ASP A 456 -12.02 4.40 23.82
N LEU A 457 -12.49 3.21 23.45
CA LEU A 457 -11.96 2.43 22.31
C LEU A 457 -12.56 2.85 20.96
N SER A 458 -13.46 3.84 20.93
CA SER A 458 -14.16 4.25 19.70
C SER A 458 -13.23 4.67 18.57
N SER A 459 -12.16 5.42 18.87
CA SER A 459 -11.17 5.84 17.87
C SER A 459 -10.47 4.64 17.23
N ALA A 460 -10.05 3.68 18.05
CA ALA A 460 -9.39 2.45 17.60
C ALA A 460 -10.34 1.57 16.78
N VAL A 461 -11.61 1.46 17.19
CA VAL A 461 -12.64 0.72 16.45
C VAL A 461 -12.91 1.36 15.08
N PHE A 462 -13.10 2.69 15.01
CA PHE A 462 -13.32 3.38 13.75
C PHE A 462 -12.09 3.27 12.82
N ALA A 463 -10.88 3.48 13.33
CA ALA A 463 -9.65 3.34 12.56
C ALA A 463 -9.50 1.91 12.00
N ALA A 464 -9.80 0.88 12.80
CA ALA A 464 -9.75 -0.50 12.35
C ALA A 464 -10.82 -0.79 11.28
N PHE A 465 -12.02 -0.25 11.44
CA PHE A 465 -13.11 -0.39 10.46
C PHE A 465 -12.83 0.33 9.14
N ASP A 466 -12.20 1.50 9.20
CA ASP A 466 -11.76 2.27 8.04
C ASP A 466 -10.70 1.52 7.23
N ALA A 467 -9.71 0.93 7.91
CA ALA A 467 -8.71 0.08 7.26
C ALA A 467 -9.28 -1.25 6.72
N GLN A 468 -10.42 -1.69 7.26
CA GLN A 468 -11.17 -2.85 6.77
C GLN A 468 -12.18 -2.46 5.67
N VAL A 469 -12.29 -1.17 5.32
CA VAL A 469 -13.10 -0.52 4.25
C VAL A 469 -14.63 -0.73 4.33
N SER A 470 -15.11 -1.73 5.07
CA SER A 470 -16.42 -1.87 5.73
C SER A 470 -17.73 -1.81 4.92
N PHE A 471 -18.53 -2.87 5.12
CA PHE A 471 -20.00 -3.06 4.95
C PHE A 471 -20.68 -2.93 3.58
N ALA A 472 -20.12 -2.21 2.61
CA ALA A 472 -20.74 -2.12 1.29
C ALA A 472 -20.43 -3.36 0.46
N GLY A 473 -21.40 -4.26 0.46
CA GLY A 473 -21.34 -5.54 -0.20
C GLY A 473 -22.20 -6.47 0.62
N ARG A 474 -23.45 -6.67 0.17
CA ARG A 474 -24.17 -7.94 0.37
C ARG A 474 -23.09 -9.02 0.44
N ARG A 475 -23.13 -9.95 1.40
CA ARG A 475 -22.47 -11.24 1.16
C ARG A 475 -22.93 -11.63 -0.22
N SER A 476 -22.10 -11.39 -1.24
CA SER A 476 -22.38 -11.81 -2.56
C SER A 476 -22.36 -13.30 -2.34
N LYS A 477 -23.56 -13.89 -2.34
CA LYS A 477 -23.72 -15.34 -2.45
C LYS A 477 -22.96 -15.86 -3.70
N PHE A 478 -22.38 -14.97 -4.51
CA PHE A 478 -21.69 -15.20 -5.77
C PHE A 478 -20.18 -14.93 -5.79
N LEU A 479 -19.51 -14.48 -4.71
CA LEU A 479 -18.04 -14.41 -4.71
C LEU A 479 -17.49 -14.87 -3.35
N GLN A 480 -17.32 -16.18 -3.21
CA GLN A 480 -16.05 -16.68 -2.68
C GLN A 480 -14.98 -15.96 -3.50
N SER A 481 -14.44 -14.82 -3.05
CA SER A 481 -13.31 -14.21 -3.74
C SER A 481 -12.22 -15.29 -3.74
N PRO A 482 -11.86 -15.87 -4.90
CA PRO A 482 -10.82 -16.91 -4.95
C PRO A 482 -9.47 -16.37 -4.44
N THR A 483 -9.37 -15.06 -4.21
CA THR A 483 -8.16 -14.30 -3.84
C THR A 483 -7.98 -14.06 -2.34
N ARG A 484 -8.86 -14.52 -1.45
CA ARG A 484 -8.65 -14.35 0.01
C ARG A 484 -7.39 -15.02 0.56
N MET A 485 -6.79 -15.94 -0.19
CA MET A 485 -5.54 -16.61 0.20
C MET A 485 -4.30 -16.02 -0.46
N ALA A 486 -4.50 -15.14 -1.46
CA ALA A 486 -3.46 -14.30 -2.04
C ALA A 486 -3.07 -13.14 -1.09
N SER A 487 -3.82 -12.93 0.00
CA SER A 487 -3.67 -11.84 0.96
C SER A 487 -2.66 -12.12 2.09
N ARG A 488 -1.69 -13.03 1.87
CA ARG A 488 -0.58 -13.27 2.83
C ARG A 488 0.52 -12.23 2.75
N THR A 489 0.36 -11.20 1.94
CA THR A 489 1.37 -10.16 1.79
C THR A 489 1.38 -9.23 3.01
N TYR A 490 2.51 -8.54 3.23
CA TYR A 490 2.54 -7.50 4.26
C TYR A 490 1.59 -6.34 3.90
N HIS A 491 1.22 -6.18 2.62
CA HIS A 491 0.26 -5.16 2.21
C HIS A 491 -1.12 -5.36 2.83
N ASP A 492 -1.49 -6.62 3.05
CA ASP A 492 -2.79 -7.05 3.60
C ASP A 492 -2.79 -7.25 5.12
N ASN A 493 -1.67 -7.74 5.64
CA ASN A 493 -1.50 -8.01 7.06
C ASN A 493 -0.97 -6.79 7.83
N GLY A 494 -0.43 -5.81 7.11
CA GLY A 494 0.22 -4.63 7.65
C GLY A 494 1.49 -4.98 8.43
N LEU A 495 1.88 -4.10 9.34
CA LEU A 495 3.04 -4.28 10.21
C LEU A 495 2.68 -3.90 11.65
N LYS A 496 3.49 -4.37 12.60
CA LYS A 496 3.38 -3.96 14.00
C LYS A 496 4.72 -3.65 14.61
N LEU A 497 4.70 -2.67 15.49
CA LEU A 497 5.76 -2.30 16.41
C LEU A 497 5.16 -2.32 17.82
N THR A 498 5.84 -2.99 18.74
CA THR A 498 5.44 -3.02 20.15
C THR A 498 6.60 -2.55 21.01
N ASP A 499 6.41 -1.42 21.67
CA ASP A 499 7.33 -0.85 22.64
C ASP A 499 6.92 -1.27 24.05
N VAL A 500 7.75 -2.08 24.67
CA VAL A 500 7.61 -2.47 26.07
C VAL A 500 8.45 -1.52 26.92
N ARG A 501 7.78 -0.68 27.69
CA ARG A 501 8.42 0.37 28.51
C ARG A 501 7.67 0.61 29.81
N ARG A 502 8.39 1.15 30.81
CA ARG A 502 7.79 1.59 32.08
C ARG A 502 6.78 2.72 31.86
N ASN A 503 5.75 2.75 32.68
CA ASN A 503 4.77 3.84 32.67
C ASN A 503 5.36 5.12 33.25
N GLU A 504 5.07 6.25 32.62
CA GLU A 504 5.55 7.55 33.07
C GLU A 504 5.12 7.82 34.52
N GLY A 505 6.06 8.27 35.35
CA GLY A 505 5.83 8.51 36.77
C GLY A 505 5.79 7.28 37.68
N THR A 506 6.01 6.06 37.15
CA THR A 506 6.06 4.81 37.96
C THR A 506 7.30 3.98 37.66
N SER A 507 7.82 3.28 38.68
CA SER A 507 9.01 2.43 38.57
C SER A 507 8.71 0.94 38.66
N ASP A 508 7.47 0.54 38.88
CA ASP A 508 7.09 -0.84 39.20
C ASP A 508 6.08 -1.46 38.21
N THR A 509 5.69 -0.72 37.17
CA THR A 509 4.78 -1.20 36.12
C THR A 509 5.29 -0.91 34.71
N VAL A 510 4.97 -1.82 33.79
CA VAL A 510 5.35 -1.79 32.38
C VAL A 510 4.09 -1.98 31.53
N SER A 511 4.06 -1.28 30.39
CA SER A 511 3.00 -1.36 29.39
C SER A 511 3.55 -1.81 28.04
N CYS A 512 2.68 -2.36 27.20
CA CYS A 512 3.03 -2.83 25.85
C CYS A 512 2.35 -1.93 24.83
N PHE A 513 3.02 -0.85 24.44
CA PHE A 513 2.48 0.12 23.47
C PHE A 513 2.61 -0.42 22.06
N TYR A 514 1.49 -0.73 21.45
CA TYR A 514 1.35 -1.18 20.08
C TYR A 514 1.10 0.00 19.13
N THR A 515 1.93 0.10 18.10
CA THR A 515 1.72 0.97 16.92
C THR A 515 1.86 0.13 15.66
N GLY A 516 1.22 0.55 14.58
CA GLY A 516 1.20 -0.26 13.36
C GLY A 516 0.12 0.15 12.39
N PHE A 517 0.16 -0.49 11.23
CA PHE A 517 -0.95 -0.45 10.28
C PHE A 517 -1.54 -1.85 10.17
N THR A 518 -2.86 -1.93 10.05
CA THR A 518 -3.55 -3.20 9.76
C THR A 518 -3.58 -3.53 8.27
N ILE A 519 -3.23 -2.55 7.43
CA ILE A 519 -3.12 -2.65 5.98
C ILE A 519 -2.14 -1.57 5.50
N THR A 520 -1.56 -1.70 4.32
CA THR A 520 -0.74 -0.64 3.69
C THR A 520 -1.57 0.23 2.74
N PRO A 521 -1.05 1.36 2.23
CA PRO A 521 -1.76 2.13 1.21
C PRO A 521 -2.10 1.33 -0.05
N SER A 522 -1.18 0.50 -0.57
CA SER A 522 -1.44 -0.39 -1.71
C SER A 522 -2.56 -1.39 -1.40
N GLY A 523 -2.55 -1.96 -0.19
CA GLY A 523 -3.62 -2.84 0.27
C GLY A 523 -4.96 -2.13 0.41
N LEU A 524 -4.97 -0.89 0.89
CA LEU A 524 -6.17 -0.06 1.00
C LEU A 524 -6.78 0.19 -0.37
N MET A 525 -5.97 0.58 -1.37
CA MET A 525 -6.44 0.78 -2.74
C MET A 525 -7.06 -0.50 -3.31
N ALA A 526 -6.43 -1.65 -3.11
CA ALA A 526 -7.00 -2.91 -3.55
C ALA A 526 -8.35 -3.21 -2.87
N ARG A 527 -8.48 -2.95 -1.56
CA ARG A 527 -9.74 -3.13 -0.83
C ARG A 527 -10.84 -2.17 -1.30
N LEU A 528 -10.51 -0.93 -1.65
CA LEU A 528 -11.49 0.01 -2.21
C LEU A 528 -12.03 -0.48 -3.56
N VAL A 529 -11.16 -1.04 -4.41
CA VAL A 529 -11.59 -1.64 -5.70
C VAL A 529 -12.45 -2.88 -5.46
N GLU A 530 -12.06 -3.72 -4.51
CA GLU A 530 -12.84 -4.92 -4.13
C GLU A 530 -14.23 -4.58 -3.58
N SER A 531 -14.37 -3.43 -2.90
CA SER A 531 -15.65 -2.93 -2.38
C SER A 531 -16.53 -2.22 -3.42
N GLY A 532 -16.15 -2.21 -4.69
CA GLY A 532 -16.94 -1.67 -5.79
C GLY A 532 -16.55 -0.26 -6.25
N ALA A 533 -15.47 0.33 -5.70
CA ALA A 533 -15.01 1.64 -6.14
C ALA A 533 -14.36 1.59 -7.53
N LYS A 534 -14.65 2.59 -8.36
CA LYS A 534 -13.99 2.79 -9.65
C LYS A 534 -12.93 3.88 -9.52
N ILE A 535 -11.67 3.49 -9.52
CA ILE A 535 -10.54 4.38 -9.26
C ILE A 535 -9.84 4.73 -10.57
N LEU A 536 -9.81 6.03 -10.88
CA LEU A 536 -9.06 6.60 -11.99
C LEU A 536 -7.86 7.36 -11.43
N GLY A 537 -6.67 6.79 -11.54
CA GLY A 537 -5.43 7.43 -11.10
C GLY A 537 -4.68 8.03 -12.27
N ILE A 538 -4.40 9.33 -12.28
CA ILE A 538 -3.69 9.99 -13.38
C ILE A 538 -2.47 10.74 -12.87
N SER A 539 -1.32 10.53 -13.52
CA SER A 539 -0.11 11.33 -13.35
C SER A 539 0.87 11.06 -14.48
N ALA A 540 1.97 11.83 -14.56
CA ALA A 540 3.01 11.54 -15.55
C ALA A 540 3.66 10.17 -15.30
N THR A 541 3.89 9.86 -14.03
CA THR A 541 4.62 8.69 -13.56
C THR A 541 3.72 7.66 -12.88
N ALA A 542 2.42 7.61 -13.23
CA ALA A 542 1.42 6.75 -12.59
C ALA A 542 1.82 5.27 -12.59
N THR A 543 2.54 4.84 -13.62
CA THR A 543 3.02 3.46 -13.83
C THR A 543 4.47 3.24 -13.39
N SER A 544 5.09 4.19 -12.68
CA SER A 544 6.44 4.00 -12.13
C SER A 544 6.49 2.84 -11.15
N ARG A 545 7.55 2.03 -11.23
CA ARG A 545 7.69 0.78 -10.47
C ARG A 545 8.34 0.93 -9.08
N THR A 546 8.67 2.15 -8.65
CA THR A 546 9.20 2.34 -7.29
C THR A 546 8.11 2.05 -6.26
N VAL A 547 8.40 1.24 -5.24
CA VAL A 547 7.43 0.84 -4.21
C VAL A 547 7.48 1.71 -2.96
N ILE A 548 8.53 2.52 -2.81
CA ILE A 548 8.65 3.47 -1.69
C ILE A 548 7.91 4.77 -2.00
N LYS A 549 8.04 5.27 -3.23
CA LYS A 549 7.43 6.54 -3.66
C LYS A 549 6.28 6.35 -4.65
N ASN A 550 5.78 5.14 -4.90
CA ASN A 550 4.52 4.89 -5.59
C ASN A 550 3.83 3.68 -4.92
N PHE A 551 2.59 3.39 -5.30
CA PHE A 551 1.94 2.13 -4.92
C PHE A 551 2.67 0.93 -5.53
N ASP A 552 2.63 -0.21 -4.84
CA ASP A 552 3.16 -1.46 -5.38
C ASP A 552 2.22 -1.99 -6.48
N LEU A 553 2.54 -1.64 -7.73
CA LEU A 553 1.75 -1.99 -8.90
C LEU A 553 1.80 -3.51 -9.19
N GLU A 554 2.89 -4.20 -8.85
CA GLU A 554 3.03 -5.65 -9.10
C GLU A 554 2.11 -6.44 -8.16
N TYR A 555 2.08 -6.03 -6.89
CA TYR A 555 1.11 -6.50 -5.92
C TYR A 555 -0.33 -6.22 -6.36
N MET A 556 -0.65 -4.98 -6.79
CA MET A 556 -2.01 -4.64 -7.21
C MET A 556 -2.46 -5.43 -8.44
N LYS A 557 -1.59 -5.64 -9.44
CA LYS A 557 -1.88 -6.49 -10.60
C LYS A 557 -2.21 -7.93 -10.18
N THR A 558 -1.39 -8.49 -9.28
CA THR A 558 -1.58 -9.85 -8.79
C THR A 558 -2.89 -10.00 -8.02
N ARG A 559 -3.21 -9.02 -7.18
CA ARG A 559 -4.40 -9.04 -6.32
C ARG A 559 -5.71 -8.75 -7.06
N LEU A 560 -5.71 -7.73 -7.92
CA LEU A 560 -6.92 -7.26 -8.60
C LEU A 560 -7.21 -8.03 -9.89
N GLY A 561 -6.20 -8.69 -10.49
CA GLY A 561 -6.36 -9.45 -11.72
C GLY A 561 -6.98 -8.60 -12.82
N SER A 562 -8.12 -9.04 -13.37
CA SER A 562 -8.87 -8.32 -14.41
C SER A 562 -9.43 -6.97 -13.99
N ARG A 563 -9.46 -6.64 -12.69
CA ARG A 563 -9.89 -5.32 -12.19
C ARG A 563 -8.78 -4.26 -12.23
N PHE A 564 -7.54 -4.65 -12.50
CA PHE A 564 -6.44 -3.72 -12.78
C PHE A 564 -6.35 -3.51 -14.30
N ILE A 565 -6.68 -2.31 -14.76
CA ILE A 565 -6.82 -2.02 -16.19
C ILE A 565 -5.62 -1.23 -16.68
N GLU A 566 -4.83 -1.83 -17.55
CA GLU A 566 -3.75 -1.14 -18.26
C GLU A 566 -4.25 -0.58 -19.59
N LEU A 567 -3.71 0.58 -19.98
CA LEU A 567 -3.96 1.11 -21.32
C LEU A 567 -3.34 0.18 -22.37
N SER A 568 -4.12 -0.12 -23.40
CA SER A 568 -3.64 -0.86 -24.57
C SER A 568 -2.56 -0.04 -25.31
N PRO A 569 -1.67 -0.69 -26.07
CA PRO A 569 -0.67 0.01 -26.89
C PRO A 569 -1.28 1.07 -27.82
N THR A 570 -2.49 0.81 -28.33
CA THR A 570 -3.22 1.77 -29.18
C THR A 570 -3.64 3.03 -28.43
N GLN A 571 -4.16 2.89 -27.21
CA GLN A 571 -4.53 4.02 -26.35
C GLN A 571 -3.30 4.82 -25.91
N THR A 572 -2.22 4.14 -25.53
CA THR A 572 -0.95 4.79 -25.18
C THR A 572 -0.39 5.59 -26.36
N LYS A 573 -0.46 5.03 -27.57
CA LYS A 573 -0.05 5.73 -28.80
C LYS A 573 -0.91 6.96 -29.09
N LYS A 574 -2.24 6.89 -28.94
CA LYS A 574 -3.13 8.06 -29.07
C LYS A 574 -2.71 9.21 -28.14
N ILE A 575 -2.36 8.92 -26.88
CA ILE A 575 -1.88 9.91 -25.90
C ILE A 575 -0.54 10.51 -26.36
N SER A 576 0.38 9.66 -26.84
CA SER A 576 1.68 10.10 -27.33
C SER A 576 1.56 10.99 -28.57
N ASP A 577 0.81 10.56 -29.60
CA ASP A 577 0.58 11.32 -30.83
C ASP A 577 -0.06 12.69 -30.53
N TYR A 578 -1.02 12.72 -29.60
CA TYR A 578 -1.62 13.97 -29.14
C TYR A 578 -0.60 14.90 -28.49
N TYR A 579 0.22 14.39 -27.56
CA TYR A 579 1.26 15.18 -26.92
C TYR A 579 2.26 15.75 -27.95
N HIS A 580 2.71 14.93 -28.93
CA HIS A 580 3.59 15.39 -30.01
C HIS A 580 2.95 16.45 -30.90
N SER A 581 1.65 16.35 -31.19
CA SER A 581 0.93 17.34 -32.00
C SER A 581 0.93 18.75 -31.38
N ARG A 582 0.96 18.83 -30.04
CA ARG A 582 1.03 20.07 -29.26
C ARG A 582 2.45 20.56 -29.01
N ARG A 583 3.47 19.78 -29.39
CA ARG A 583 4.90 20.04 -29.16
C ARG A 583 5.70 19.73 -30.42
N ARG A 584 5.40 20.45 -31.50
CA ARG A 584 6.03 20.30 -32.83
C ARG A 584 7.45 20.87 -32.89
N TYR A 585 8.33 20.42 -31.99
CA TYR A 585 9.67 20.97 -31.79
C TYR A 585 10.51 20.95 -33.08
N SER A 586 10.72 19.77 -33.66
CA SER A 586 11.57 19.61 -34.84
C SER A 586 11.09 20.42 -36.05
N SER A 587 9.78 20.47 -36.33
CA SER A 587 9.25 21.24 -37.47
C SER A 587 9.21 22.74 -37.24
N CYS A 588 9.22 23.20 -35.98
CA CYS A 588 9.21 24.62 -35.63
C CYS A 588 10.61 25.19 -35.34
N GLY A 589 11.67 24.37 -35.41
CA GLY A 589 13.04 24.80 -35.14
C GLY A 589 13.38 24.93 -33.64
N VAL A 590 12.74 24.12 -32.80
CA VAL A 590 13.09 23.97 -31.38
C VAL A 590 13.87 22.68 -31.18
N SER A 591 15.02 22.75 -30.50
CA SER A 591 15.86 21.61 -30.12
C SER A 591 15.94 21.44 -28.61
N VAL A 592 15.98 20.18 -28.18
CA VAL A 592 16.28 19.81 -26.79
C VAL A 592 17.70 19.29 -26.74
N ASN A 593 18.58 20.03 -26.07
CA ASN A 593 19.98 19.69 -25.92
C ASN A 593 20.18 19.09 -24.52
N SER A 594 20.82 17.93 -24.45
CA SER A 594 21.05 17.22 -23.19
C SER A 594 22.53 16.97 -22.99
N SER A 595 23.06 17.35 -21.81
CA SER A 595 24.47 17.14 -21.47
C SER A 595 24.63 16.61 -20.05
N PHE A 596 25.64 15.75 -19.87
CA PHE A 596 26.00 15.15 -18.59
C PHE A 596 27.30 15.76 -18.08
N LEU A 597 27.22 16.47 -16.96
CA LEU A 597 28.34 17.22 -16.40
C LEU A 597 29.17 16.33 -15.47
N THR A 598 30.45 16.19 -15.80
CA THR A 598 31.45 15.53 -14.97
C THR A 598 32.20 16.52 -14.09
N ALA A 599 32.67 16.06 -12.94
CA ALA A 599 33.41 16.89 -11.99
C ALA A 599 34.71 17.45 -12.60
N ASP A 600 35.01 18.70 -12.29
CA ASP A 600 36.29 19.34 -12.59
C ASP A 600 36.77 20.12 -11.38
N ARG A 601 37.67 19.51 -10.62
CA ARG A 601 38.14 20.07 -9.35
C ARG A 601 39.02 21.31 -9.57
N ALA A 602 39.67 21.44 -10.73
CA ALA A 602 40.52 22.57 -11.04
C ALA A 602 39.69 23.86 -11.15
N LEU A 603 38.53 23.79 -11.79
CA LEU A 603 37.59 24.91 -11.95
C LEU A 603 37.27 25.59 -10.60
N VAL A 604 36.99 24.81 -9.56
CA VAL A 604 36.64 25.35 -8.24
C VAL A 604 37.83 26.04 -7.59
N ALA A 605 39.03 25.48 -7.72
CA ALA A 605 40.24 26.06 -7.15
C ALA A 605 40.63 27.36 -7.88
N GLU A 606 40.50 27.39 -9.21
CA GLU A 606 40.72 28.57 -10.04
C GLU A 606 39.74 29.70 -9.70
N GLU A 607 38.47 29.37 -9.51
CA GLU A 607 37.45 30.37 -9.18
C GLU A 607 37.66 30.97 -7.79
N LEU A 608 37.95 30.12 -6.79
CA LEU A 608 38.30 30.61 -5.45
C LEU A 608 39.56 31.48 -5.47
N PHE A 609 40.53 31.17 -6.34
CA PHE A 609 41.71 32.02 -6.54
C PHE A 609 41.36 33.37 -7.16
N SER A 610 40.54 33.36 -8.23
CA SER A 610 40.07 34.57 -8.92
C SER A 610 39.40 35.54 -7.96
N GLN A 611 38.47 35.04 -7.12
CA GLN A 611 37.70 35.88 -6.21
C GLN A 611 38.48 36.35 -4.98
N SER A 612 39.41 35.52 -4.45
CA SER A 612 40.15 35.85 -3.23
C SER A 612 41.50 36.53 -3.46
N GLY A 613 42.04 36.48 -4.69
CA GLY A 613 43.38 36.93 -5.04
C GLY A 613 44.51 36.14 -4.37
N LYS A 614 44.21 35.01 -3.71
CA LYS A 614 45.18 34.18 -2.97
C LYS A 614 44.99 32.72 -3.31
N SER A 615 46.11 31.98 -3.43
CA SER A 615 46.05 30.54 -3.67
C SER A 615 45.43 29.82 -2.45
N VAL A 616 44.30 29.15 -2.69
CA VAL A 616 43.59 28.36 -1.67
C VAL A 616 44.15 26.95 -1.65
N ARG A 617 44.94 26.61 -0.61
CA ARG A 617 45.57 25.29 -0.48
C ARG A 617 44.58 24.14 -0.24
N LYS A 618 43.44 24.41 0.42
CA LYS A 618 42.40 23.42 0.74
C LYS A 618 41.00 23.91 0.32
N PRO A 619 40.68 23.92 -0.99
CA PRO A 619 39.38 24.38 -1.50
C PRO A 619 38.18 23.67 -0.86
N ALA A 620 38.28 22.35 -0.62
CA ALA A 620 37.20 21.56 -0.02
C ALA A 620 36.83 22.05 1.39
N MET A 621 37.84 22.39 2.20
CA MET A 621 37.65 22.84 3.58
C MET A 621 36.92 24.18 3.65
N VAL A 622 37.20 25.08 2.70
CA VAL A 622 36.49 26.37 2.58
C VAL A 622 35.02 26.12 2.28
N LEU A 623 34.73 25.30 1.26
CA LEU A 623 33.35 24.99 0.88
C LEU A 623 32.59 24.24 1.97
N ASN A 624 33.20 23.25 2.61
CA ASN A 624 32.60 22.52 3.73
C ASN A 624 32.26 23.47 4.88
N THR A 625 33.10 24.47 5.14
CA THR A 625 32.83 25.51 6.14
C THR A 625 31.62 26.35 5.74
N TRP A 626 31.58 26.85 4.50
CA TRP A 626 30.48 27.68 4.00
C TRP A 626 29.15 26.93 3.90
N LEU A 627 29.19 25.61 3.68
CA LEU A 627 28.02 24.74 3.52
C LEU A 627 27.68 23.95 4.79
N GLN A 628 28.43 24.14 5.88
CA GLN A 628 28.25 23.45 7.16
C GLN A 628 28.22 21.92 7.00
N LEU A 629 29.20 21.36 6.30
CA LEU A 629 29.31 19.92 6.06
C LEU A 629 30.35 19.29 6.97
N ASP A 630 29.96 18.23 7.69
CA ASP A 630 30.83 17.48 8.62
C ASP A 630 31.82 16.52 7.92
N GLN A 631 31.87 16.52 6.58
CA GLN A 631 32.66 15.56 5.81
C GLN A 631 34.03 16.11 5.39
N ASP A 632 35.11 15.47 5.82
CA ASP A 632 36.43 15.62 5.21
C ASP A 632 36.49 14.81 3.90
N GLY A 633 36.16 15.43 2.76
CA GLY A 633 36.22 14.72 1.48
C GLY A 633 36.07 15.59 0.23
N ASP A 634 36.54 15.05 -0.90
CA ASP A 634 36.48 15.68 -2.24
C ASP A 634 35.06 15.77 -2.82
N TYR A 635 34.05 15.19 -2.16
CA TYR A 635 32.66 15.21 -2.61
C TYR A 635 32.17 16.63 -2.90
N VAL A 636 32.43 17.57 -1.98
CA VAL A 636 31.98 18.96 -2.11
C VAL A 636 32.59 19.64 -3.34
N LEU A 637 33.85 19.34 -3.67
CA LEU A 637 34.52 19.87 -4.87
C LEU A 637 33.89 19.32 -6.14
N ASN A 638 33.64 18.01 -6.16
CA ASN A 638 32.99 17.37 -7.29
C ASN A 638 31.59 17.97 -7.52
N TRP A 639 30.79 18.12 -6.47
CA TRP A 639 29.44 18.68 -6.55
C TRP A 639 29.44 20.16 -6.97
N VAL A 640 30.21 21.03 -6.30
CA VAL A 640 30.27 22.47 -6.64
C VAL A 640 30.79 22.67 -8.07
N SER A 641 31.79 21.90 -8.52
CA SER A 641 32.29 22.02 -9.89
C SER A 641 31.22 21.75 -10.95
N LYS A 642 30.36 20.74 -10.74
CA LYS A 642 29.24 20.43 -11.65
C LYS A 642 28.22 21.56 -11.67
N LEU A 643 27.90 22.15 -10.51
CA LEU A 643 27.02 23.31 -10.42
C LEU A 643 27.60 24.52 -11.16
N LEU A 644 28.88 24.85 -10.96
CA LEU A 644 29.54 25.97 -11.65
C LEU A 644 29.55 25.78 -13.17
N LYS A 645 29.84 24.56 -13.66
CA LYS A 645 29.73 24.23 -15.08
C LYS A 645 28.32 24.44 -15.63
N ALA A 646 27.29 24.07 -14.87
CA ALA A 646 25.91 24.28 -15.29
C ALA A 646 25.57 25.76 -15.40
N LEU A 647 26.00 26.57 -14.42
CA LEU A 647 25.83 28.02 -14.43
C LEU A 647 26.60 28.65 -15.60
N GLU A 648 27.84 28.23 -15.86
CA GLU A 648 28.63 28.70 -17.00
C GLU A 648 27.96 28.39 -18.34
N HIS A 649 27.41 27.17 -18.49
CA HIS A 649 26.66 26.78 -19.68
C HIS A 649 25.42 27.67 -19.90
N PHE A 650 24.66 27.96 -18.83
CA PHE A 650 23.50 28.85 -18.92
C PHE A 650 23.90 30.30 -19.24
N MET A 651 25.02 30.77 -18.70
CA MET A 651 25.53 32.12 -18.97
C MET A 651 25.98 32.27 -20.43
N ALA A 652 26.59 31.23 -21.01
CA ALA A 652 26.99 31.20 -22.41
C ALA A 652 25.79 31.14 -23.39
N ALA A 653 24.64 30.63 -22.96
CA ALA A 653 23.45 30.53 -23.79
C ALA A 653 22.86 31.91 -24.13
N GLN A 654 22.86 32.29 -25.41
CA GLN A 654 22.48 33.63 -25.86
C GLN A 654 20.99 33.99 -25.62
N HIS A 655 20.09 33.02 -25.81
CA HIS A 655 18.64 33.28 -25.82
C HIS A 655 17.92 32.82 -24.55
N ASN A 656 18.46 31.82 -23.83
CA ASN A 656 17.90 31.26 -22.61
C ASN A 656 17.88 32.27 -21.47
N ARG A 657 16.77 32.29 -20.72
CA ARG A 657 16.52 33.28 -19.66
C ARG A 657 16.15 32.67 -18.32
N TYR A 658 15.58 31.47 -18.30
CA TYR A 658 15.05 30.91 -17.07
C TYR A 658 15.69 29.56 -16.77
N MET A 659 16.64 29.59 -15.84
CA MET A 659 17.29 28.40 -15.31
C MET A 659 16.65 27.95 -14.00
N LEU A 660 16.20 26.70 -13.96
CA LEU A 660 15.87 26.01 -12.71
C LEU A 660 17.00 25.05 -12.35
N VAL A 661 17.54 25.20 -11.13
CA VAL A 661 18.57 24.31 -10.57
C VAL A 661 17.92 23.49 -9.47
N ILE A 662 17.85 22.18 -9.66
CA ILE A 662 17.26 21.27 -8.68
C ILE A 662 18.37 20.51 -7.95
N LEU A 663 18.50 20.81 -6.66
CA LEU A 663 19.52 20.28 -5.76
C LEU A 663 18.91 19.31 -4.74
N ASN A 664 19.78 18.55 -4.09
CA ASN A 664 19.41 17.67 -2.98
C ASN A 664 19.22 18.41 -1.64
N ARG A 665 19.58 19.70 -1.58
CA ARG A 665 19.53 20.52 -0.37
C ARG A 665 19.14 21.96 -0.70
N THR A 666 18.42 22.62 0.20
CA THR A 666 18.06 24.04 0.06
C THR A 666 19.30 24.89 0.30
N ILE A 667 19.69 25.71 -0.67
CA ILE A 667 20.80 26.66 -0.55
C ILE A 667 20.22 28.06 -0.41
N ASP A 668 20.14 28.59 0.82
CA ASP A 668 19.57 29.89 1.12
C ASP A 668 20.60 30.90 1.65
N SER A 669 20.30 32.20 1.53
CA SER A 669 21.20 33.29 1.90
C SER A 669 21.32 33.51 3.41
N VAL A 670 20.41 32.98 4.21
CA VAL A 670 20.44 33.09 5.68
C VAL A 670 21.40 32.05 6.26
N ARG A 671 21.33 30.81 5.75
CA ARG A 671 22.11 29.67 6.22
C ARG A 671 23.49 29.59 5.59
N TYR A 672 23.60 29.93 4.31
CA TYR A 672 24.85 29.81 3.54
C TYR A 672 25.25 31.13 2.85
N PRO A 673 25.39 32.24 3.60
CA PRO A 673 25.61 33.57 3.03
C PRO A 673 26.90 33.65 2.19
N ASP A 674 27.98 33.01 2.64
CA ASP A 674 29.27 33.06 1.95
C ASP A 674 29.25 32.26 0.65
N PHE A 675 28.60 31.09 0.64
CA PHE A 675 28.46 30.28 -0.57
C PHE A 675 27.57 30.97 -1.61
N VAL A 676 26.46 31.59 -1.18
CA VAL A 676 25.60 32.37 -2.08
C VAL A 676 26.35 33.58 -2.66
N ARG A 677 27.17 34.26 -1.84
CA ARG A 677 28.03 35.36 -2.32
C ARG A 677 29.04 34.87 -3.36
N PHE A 678 29.67 33.73 -3.12
CA PHE A 678 30.59 33.08 -4.06
C PHE A 678 29.92 32.77 -5.41
N LEU A 679 28.69 32.26 -5.40
CA LEU A 679 27.91 32.02 -6.62
C LEU A 679 27.54 33.33 -7.34
N GLN A 680 27.14 34.38 -6.60
CA GLN A 680 26.82 35.67 -7.20
C GLN A 680 28.05 36.31 -7.86
N GLN A 681 29.21 36.27 -7.20
CA GLN A 681 30.47 36.77 -7.75
C GLN A 681 30.89 35.98 -9.01
N PHE A 682 30.78 34.65 -8.98
CA PHE A 682 31.01 33.82 -10.16
C PHE A 682 30.14 34.25 -11.35
N LEU A 683 28.85 34.49 -11.11
CA LEU A 683 27.92 34.93 -12.15
C LEU A 683 28.26 36.34 -12.66
N ASP A 684 28.64 37.26 -11.78
CA ASP A 684 29.02 38.62 -12.14
C ASP A 684 30.30 38.64 -13.00
N ASP A 685 31.31 37.85 -12.62
CA ASP A 685 32.58 37.69 -13.36
C ASP A 685 32.35 37.11 -14.77
N LYS A 686 31.43 36.14 -14.89
CA LYS A 686 31.04 35.58 -16.20
C LYS A 686 30.14 36.52 -17.01
N ASN A 687 29.51 37.51 -16.37
CA ASN A 687 28.63 38.48 -17.02
C ASN A 687 29.33 39.79 -17.44
N VAL A 688 30.65 39.93 -17.26
CA VAL A 688 31.42 41.17 -17.56
C VAL A 688 31.26 41.63 -19.02
N LEU A 689 31.03 40.70 -19.96
CA LEU A 689 30.75 41.00 -21.38
C LEU A 689 29.28 40.80 -21.77
N GLY A 690 28.42 40.44 -20.81
CA GLY A 690 27.02 40.08 -21.03
C GLY A 690 26.12 41.31 -21.20
N LYS A 691 25.19 41.24 -22.16
CA LYS A 691 24.23 42.33 -22.45
C LYS A 691 22.99 42.33 -21.54
N ARG A 692 22.84 41.34 -20.65
CA ARG A 692 21.65 41.14 -19.78
C ARG A 692 22.08 41.12 -18.32
N ARG A 693 21.22 41.61 -17.42
CA ARG A 693 21.44 41.43 -15.98
C ARG A 693 21.11 40.00 -15.58
N VAL A 694 21.79 39.49 -14.56
CA VAL A 694 21.56 38.16 -13.99
C VAL A 694 20.99 38.34 -12.59
N ARG A 695 19.96 37.58 -12.23
CA ARG A 695 19.48 37.47 -10.86
C ARG A 695 19.42 36.04 -10.38
N LEU A 696 20.02 35.82 -9.21
CA LEU A 696 20.00 34.56 -8.49
C LEU A 696 18.95 34.63 -7.38
N PHE A 697 18.04 33.66 -7.36
CA PHE A 697 17.08 33.45 -6.29
C PHE A 697 17.49 32.17 -5.51
N PRO A 698 18.26 32.30 -4.42
CA PRO A 698 18.59 31.19 -3.55
C PRO A 698 17.41 30.86 -2.62
N GLY A 699 17.38 29.63 -2.09
CA GLY A 699 16.52 29.28 -0.96
C GLY A 699 15.05 29.05 -1.29
N MET A 700 14.69 28.81 -2.55
CA MET A 700 13.28 28.62 -2.93
C MET A 700 12.76 27.25 -2.48
N ASP A 701 12.28 27.17 -1.25
CA ASP A 701 11.66 25.98 -0.66
C ASP A 701 10.12 26.05 -0.62
N ALA A 702 9.47 24.98 -0.16
CA ALA A 702 8.02 24.88 -0.05
C ALA A 702 7.39 25.98 0.85
N GLN A 703 8.09 26.40 1.90
CA GLN A 703 7.60 27.40 2.85
C GLN A 703 7.70 28.80 2.25
N SER A 704 8.86 29.15 1.68
CA SER A 704 9.06 30.38 0.89
C SER A 704 8.03 30.51 -0.23
N MET A 705 7.75 29.41 -0.93
CA MET A 705 6.69 29.39 -1.93
C MET A 705 5.32 29.73 -1.32
N LYS A 706 4.92 29.11 -0.20
CA LYS A 706 3.64 29.41 0.49
C LYS A 706 3.54 30.86 0.96
N LEU A 707 4.66 31.48 1.34
CA LEU A 707 4.73 32.89 1.76
C LEU A 707 4.66 33.88 0.59
N GLY A 708 4.73 33.39 -0.66
CA GLY A 708 4.53 34.21 -1.86
C GLY A 708 5.81 34.68 -2.56
N GLU A 709 6.99 34.30 -2.06
CA GLU A 709 8.30 34.72 -2.61
C GLU A 709 8.49 34.27 -4.07
N PHE A 710 7.89 33.14 -4.46
CA PHE A 710 7.90 32.65 -5.83
C PHE A 710 7.25 33.63 -6.84
N ASN A 711 6.30 34.46 -6.39
CA ASN A 711 5.66 35.44 -7.26
C ASN A 711 6.63 36.54 -7.70
N GLU A 712 7.67 36.82 -6.91
CA GLU A 712 8.71 37.78 -7.29
C GLU A 712 9.54 37.28 -8.48
N VAL A 713 9.86 35.98 -8.48
CA VAL A 713 10.54 35.30 -9.61
C VAL A 713 9.70 35.43 -10.88
N LEU A 714 8.41 35.08 -10.80
CA LEU A 714 7.49 35.18 -11.94
C LEU A 714 7.32 36.63 -12.42
N THR A 715 7.21 37.58 -11.50
CA THR A 715 7.08 39.01 -11.82
C THR A 715 8.31 39.53 -12.55
N GLN A 716 9.50 39.11 -12.12
CA GLN A 716 10.73 39.52 -12.78
C GLN A 716 10.86 38.90 -14.17
N LEU A 717 10.58 37.60 -14.31
CA LEU A 717 10.55 36.92 -15.60
C LEU A 717 9.57 37.58 -16.58
N SER A 718 8.39 37.99 -16.09
CA SER A 718 7.31 38.55 -16.91
C SER A 718 7.64 39.94 -17.48
N ASN A 719 8.32 40.78 -16.70
CA ASN A 719 8.45 42.22 -16.97
C ASN A 719 9.82 42.65 -17.52
N THR A 720 10.87 41.83 -17.37
CA THR A 720 12.24 42.18 -17.81
C THR A 720 12.76 41.26 -18.90
N ASP A 721 13.98 41.50 -19.41
CA ASP A 721 14.76 40.58 -20.25
C ASP A 721 15.99 39.97 -19.52
N ASP A 722 16.05 40.07 -18.19
CA ASP A 722 17.10 39.53 -17.33
C ASP A 722 17.24 38.00 -17.41
N LYS A 723 18.44 37.45 -17.22
CA LYS A 723 18.62 36.04 -16.90
C LYS A 723 18.25 35.79 -15.43
N VAL A 724 17.44 34.77 -15.18
CA VAL A 724 16.94 34.40 -13.86
C VAL A 724 17.34 32.97 -13.55
N ILE A 725 18.00 32.78 -12.42
CA ILE A 725 18.43 31.47 -11.90
C ILE A 725 17.70 31.22 -10.60
N LEU A 726 17.01 30.09 -10.52
CA LEU A 726 16.27 29.67 -9.33
C LEU A 726 16.92 28.41 -8.74
N LEU A 727 17.37 28.48 -7.49
CA LEU A 727 17.85 27.31 -6.75
C LEU A 727 16.71 26.73 -5.91
N SER A 728 16.37 25.47 -6.15
CA SER A 728 15.32 24.76 -5.42
C SER A 728 15.68 23.28 -5.20
N THR A 729 14.77 22.53 -4.58
CA THR A 729 14.92 21.10 -4.31
C THR A 729 13.81 20.29 -4.96
N TYR A 730 14.06 18.99 -5.14
CA TYR A 730 13.05 18.07 -5.69
C TYR A 730 11.74 18.09 -4.89
N ALA A 731 11.83 18.11 -3.56
CA ALA A 731 10.65 18.15 -2.68
C ALA A 731 9.84 19.45 -2.86
N SER A 732 10.52 20.60 -2.88
CA SER A 732 9.88 21.92 -2.95
C SER A 732 9.17 22.15 -4.27
N MET A 733 9.82 21.83 -5.40
CA MET A 733 9.19 21.92 -6.72
C MET A 733 8.06 20.89 -6.91
N GLY A 734 8.02 19.86 -6.07
CA GLY A 734 6.96 18.85 -6.03
C GLY A 734 5.65 19.31 -5.35
N GLU A 735 5.63 20.44 -4.63
CA GLU A 735 4.46 20.94 -3.87
C GLU A 735 3.37 21.61 -4.73
N GLY A 736 3.50 21.57 -6.06
CA GLY A 736 2.40 21.91 -6.98
C GLY A 736 2.37 23.35 -7.50
N LYS A 737 3.38 24.20 -7.21
CA LYS A 737 3.49 25.50 -7.89
C LYS A 737 3.94 25.33 -9.34
N ASN A 738 3.32 26.09 -10.22
CA ASN A 738 3.57 26.05 -11.65
C ASN A 738 4.66 27.06 -12.03
N PRO A 739 5.77 26.64 -12.66
CA PRO A 739 6.87 27.54 -12.98
C PRO A 739 6.73 28.24 -14.34
N ASP A 740 5.59 28.12 -15.01
CA ASP A 740 5.30 28.91 -16.21
C ASP A 740 4.93 30.35 -15.84
N TYR A 741 5.20 31.28 -16.77
CA TYR A 741 4.98 32.70 -16.56
C TYR A 741 4.47 33.39 -17.84
N HIS A 742 3.76 34.50 -17.67
CA HIS A 742 3.34 35.36 -18.77
C HIS A 742 4.50 36.21 -19.27
N VAL A 743 4.62 36.42 -20.57
CA VAL A 743 5.68 37.25 -21.16
C VAL A 743 5.09 38.57 -21.63
N MET A 744 5.34 39.64 -20.87
CA MET A 744 4.84 40.99 -21.19
C MET A 744 5.91 41.86 -21.86
N HIS A 745 7.19 41.51 -21.72
CA HIS A 745 8.29 42.29 -22.29
C HIS A 745 8.46 42.02 -23.81
N PRO A 746 8.32 43.04 -24.71
CA PRO A 746 8.26 42.81 -26.15
C PRO A 746 9.51 42.17 -26.77
N LYS A 747 10.71 42.56 -26.30
CA LYS A 747 11.96 41.94 -26.78
C LYS A 747 12.03 40.47 -26.42
N ASP A 748 11.40 40.08 -25.31
CA ASP A 748 11.43 38.70 -24.86
C ASP A 748 10.44 37.84 -25.64
N GLN A 749 9.23 38.38 -25.86
CA GLN A 749 8.20 37.77 -26.69
C GLN A 749 8.70 37.46 -28.12
N GLY A 750 9.52 38.35 -28.70
CA GLY A 750 10.12 38.15 -30.02
C GLY A 750 11.10 36.96 -30.14
N ASN A 751 11.58 36.42 -29.01
CA ASN A 751 12.49 35.27 -28.97
C ASN A 751 11.77 33.93 -28.72
N LEU A 752 10.43 33.92 -28.73
CA LEU A 752 9.62 32.73 -28.49
C LEU A 752 9.05 32.15 -29.79
N ILE A 753 9.04 30.83 -29.84
CA ILE A 753 8.56 30.03 -30.97
C ILE A 753 7.29 29.30 -30.53
N TRP A 754 6.23 29.42 -31.32
CA TRP A 754 5.00 28.66 -31.12
C TRP A 754 5.16 27.24 -31.67
N VAL A 755 5.00 26.23 -30.82
CA VAL A 755 5.09 24.80 -31.18
C VAL A 755 3.76 24.06 -31.08
N GLY A 756 2.70 24.75 -30.63
CA GLY A 756 1.37 24.19 -30.44
C GLY A 756 0.62 23.99 -31.75
N ASP A 757 -0.42 23.17 -31.73
CA ASP A 757 -1.42 23.06 -32.78
C ASP A 757 -2.37 24.25 -32.83
N GLY A 758 -2.85 24.57 -34.03
CA GLY A 758 -3.80 25.65 -34.23
C GLY A 758 -3.23 27.08 -34.17
N PRO A 759 -4.10 28.10 -34.09
CA PRO A 759 -3.72 29.50 -34.04
C PRO A 759 -2.94 29.81 -32.76
N ARG A 760 -2.05 30.81 -32.83
CA ARG A 760 -1.28 31.25 -31.67
C ARG A 760 -2.22 31.77 -30.57
N SER A 761 -1.96 31.36 -29.33
CA SER A 761 -2.63 31.93 -28.15
C SER A 761 -2.37 33.44 -28.07
N GLU A 762 -3.41 34.20 -27.72
CA GLU A 762 -3.32 35.65 -27.44
C GLU A 762 -2.48 35.91 -26.17
N GLU A 763 -2.64 35.05 -25.15
CA GLU A 763 -1.75 35.06 -23.99
C GLU A 763 -0.45 34.30 -24.31
N VAL A 764 0.68 35.02 -24.22
CA VAL A 764 2.01 34.41 -24.36
C VAL A 764 2.52 33.96 -23.00
N LYS A 765 2.49 32.64 -22.79
CA LYS A 765 3.08 31.97 -21.62
C LYS A 765 4.21 31.05 -22.05
N THR A 766 5.34 31.11 -21.36
CA THR A 766 6.48 30.21 -21.54
C THR A 766 6.89 29.60 -20.19
N ASP A 767 7.76 28.60 -20.21
CA ASP A 767 8.27 27.91 -19.02
C ASP A 767 9.81 27.85 -19.00
N ILE A 768 10.36 26.93 -18.20
CA ILE A 768 11.79 26.72 -17.97
C ILE A 768 12.49 26.38 -19.29
N ASP A 769 13.52 27.14 -19.64
CA ASP A 769 14.33 26.94 -20.84
C ASP A 769 15.71 26.33 -20.55
N THR A 770 16.14 26.32 -19.28
CA THR A 770 17.33 25.60 -18.84
C THR A 770 17.07 24.88 -17.51
N LEU A 771 17.39 23.60 -17.43
CA LEU A 771 17.19 22.78 -16.24
C LEU A 771 18.50 22.10 -15.84
N TYR A 772 18.94 22.27 -14.59
CA TYR A 772 20.01 21.47 -14.00
C TYR A 772 19.46 20.47 -12.98
N LEU A 773 19.89 19.22 -13.09
CA LEU A 773 19.45 18.09 -12.25
C LEU A 773 20.64 17.46 -11.50
N GLU A 774 20.68 17.65 -10.18
CA GLU A 774 21.56 16.86 -9.31
C GLU A 774 21.01 15.43 -9.16
N LYS A 775 21.86 14.41 -9.03
CA LYS A 775 21.41 13.03 -8.78
C LYS A 775 20.63 12.95 -7.44
N PRO A 776 19.34 12.54 -7.43
CA PRO A 776 18.56 12.44 -6.18
C PRO A 776 19.21 11.51 -5.15
N SER A 777 19.50 11.97 -3.92
CA SER A 777 20.21 11.15 -2.90
C SER A 777 19.52 11.06 -1.52
N HIS A 778 18.64 11.99 -1.17
CA HIS A 778 17.97 12.04 0.15
C HIS A 778 16.48 11.68 0.08
N GLN A 779 16.17 10.53 -0.53
CA GLN A 779 14.77 10.09 -0.75
C GLN A 779 14.33 8.93 0.16
N TRP A 780 15.28 8.34 0.87
CA TRP A 780 15.05 7.38 1.95
C TRP A 780 14.73 8.15 3.22
N LEU A 781 13.72 7.74 3.99
CA LEU A 781 13.41 8.39 5.26
C LEU A 781 14.52 8.10 6.27
N SER A 782 15.21 9.15 6.72
CA SER A 782 16.25 9.08 7.75
C SER A 782 16.00 10.03 8.92
N ASP A 783 14.83 10.68 8.95
CA ASP A 783 14.59 11.82 9.83
C ASP A 783 14.23 11.40 11.27
N THR A 784 14.63 12.21 12.24
CA THR A 784 14.51 11.92 13.69
C THR A 784 13.35 12.64 14.37
N ASP A 785 12.70 13.60 13.69
CA ASP A 785 11.61 14.38 14.25
C ASP A 785 10.30 13.58 14.26
N ASP A 786 9.81 13.28 15.47
CA ASP A 786 8.81 12.24 15.79
C ASP A 786 9.30 10.80 15.51
N TYR A 787 10.18 10.34 16.42
CA TYR A 787 10.84 9.02 16.37
C TYR A 787 9.88 7.86 16.10
N GLN A 788 8.66 7.86 16.65
CA GLN A 788 7.74 6.73 16.49
C GLN A 788 7.09 6.71 15.11
N ILE A 789 6.62 7.85 14.60
CA ILE A 789 6.03 7.95 13.26
C ILE A 789 7.10 7.62 12.21
N ASN A 790 8.27 8.25 12.29
CA ASN A 790 9.33 8.04 11.29
C ASN A 790 9.86 6.61 11.29
N GLN A 791 9.97 5.96 12.45
CA GLN A 791 10.35 4.55 12.53
C GLN A 791 9.32 3.65 11.83
N LEU A 792 8.03 3.97 11.96
CA LEU A 792 6.96 3.22 11.31
C LEU A 792 7.00 3.38 9.79
N LEU A 793 7.22 4.61 9.31
CA LEU A 793 7.39 4.90 7.89
C LEU A 793 8.63 4.20 7.33
N LEU A 794 9.76 4.24 8.04
CA LEU A 794 10.99 3.52 7.67
C LEU A 794 10.73 2.02 7.55
N PHE A 795 10.05 1.41 8.53
CA PHE A 795 9.71 -0.01 8.46
C PHE A 795 8.80 -0.33 7.29
N HIS A 796 7.85 0.54 6.95
CA HIS A 796 7.07 0.38 5.73
C HIS A 796 7.97 0.38 4.47
N GLN A 797 8.95 1.28 4.36
CA GLN A 797 9.87 1.32 3.23
C GLN A 797 10.70 0.03 3.13
N ILE A 798 11.24 -0.45 4.25
CA ILE A 798 12.00 -1.71 4.30
C ILE A 798 11.12 -2.89 3.86
N MET A 799 9.89 -2.96 4.38
CA MET A 799 8.96 -4.04 4.02
C MET A 799 8.52 -3.97 2.56
N ALA A 800 8.33 -2.77 1.99
CA ALA A 800 8.04 -2.59 0.57
C ALA A 800 9.17 -3.15 -0.31
N LEU A 801 10.43 -2.86 0.04
CA LEU A 801 11.59 -3.39 -0.68
C LEU A 801 11.72 -4.92 -0.55
N GLN A 802 11.38 -5.48 0.61
CA GLN A 802 11.37 -6.93 0.81
C GLN A 802 10.29 -7.59 -0.06
N GLU A 803 9.07 -7.04 -0.04
CA GLU A 803 7.92 -7.58 -0.74
C GLU A 803 8.11 -7.58 -2.25
N SER A 804 8.64 -6.47 -2.78
CA SER A 804 9.07 -6.34 -4.19
C SER A 804 10.38 -7.07 -4.53
N ASN A 805 11.01 -7.69 -3.52
CA ASN A 805 12.21 -8.52 -3.60
C ASN A 805 13.50 -7.78 -4.03
N TRP A 806 13.51 -6.45 -3.95
CA TRP A 806 14.70 -5.64 -4.21
C TRP A 806 15.79 -5.85 -3.15
N ILE A 807 15.39 -6.22 -1.93
CA ILE A 807 16.27 -6.72 -0.89
C ILE A 807 15.82 -8.11 -0.42
N PRO A 808 16.75 -9.01 -0.04
CA PRO A 808 16.41 -10.26 0.62
C PRO A 808 15.69 -10.01 1.95
N PHE A 809 14.75 -10.89 2.32
CA PHE A 809 14.02 -10.78 3.59
C PHE A 809 14.91 -10.86 4.85
N ARG A 810 16.06 -11.54 4.75
CA ARG A 810 17.07 -11.58 5.82
C ARG A 810 17.74 -10.22 6.02
N GLU A 811 18.05 -9.56 4.91
CA GLU A 811 18.66 -8.23 4.91
C GLU A 811 17.66 -7.21 5.48
N ALA A 812 16.38 -7.29 5.07
CA ALA A 812 15.31 -6.49 5.64
C ALA A 812 15.18 -6.69 7.17
N ARG A 813 15.20 -7.96 7.64
CA ARG A 813 15.19 -8.28 9.08
C ARG A 813 16.38 -7.66 9.81
N GLN A 814 17.58 -7.70 9.22
CA GLN A 814 18.76 -7.08 9.80
C GLN A 814 18.63 -5.55 9.86
N TRP A 815 18.12 -4.93 8.80
CA TRP A 815 17.89 -3.49 8.76
C TRP A 815 16.89 -3.05 9.83
N ILE A 816 15.81 -3.80 10.00
CA ILE A 816 14.84 -3.57 11.07
C ILE A 816 15.51 -3.73 12.43
N LYS A 817 16.25 -4.82 12.67
CA LYS A 817 16.96 -5.05 13.94
C LYS A 817 17.91 -3.90 14.29
N ASN A 818 18.74 -3.47 13.33
CA ASN A 818 19.66 -2.33 13.50
C ASN A 818 18.91 -1.03 13.84
N SER A 819 17.77 -0.81 13.18
CA SER A 819 16.92 0.37 13.42
C SER A 819 16.24 0.33 14.79
N LEU A 820 15.82 -0.85 15.26
CA LEU A 820 15.26 -1.05 16.61
C LEU A 820 16.31 -0.77 17.70
N LEU A 821 17.59 -1.07 17.42
CA LEU A 821 18.75 -0.81 18.28
C LEU A 821 19.25 0.66 18.21
N GLY A 822 18.67 1.50 17.34
CA GLY A 822 19.10 2.90 17.19
C GLY A 822 20.42 3.10 16.44
N SER A 823 20.89 2.10 15.67
CA SER A 823 22.12 2.21 14.86
C SER A 823 21.92 3.12 13.65
N ARG A 824 22.98 3.87 13.25
CA ARG A 824 22.95 4.80 12.11
C ARG A 824 22.70 4.08 10.77
N HIS A 825 21.84 4.64 9.94
CA HIS A 825 21.31 4.05 8.70
C HIS A 825 22.20 4.19 7.45
N GLU A 826 23.41 4.76 7.57
CA GLU A 826 24.25 5.10 6.40
C GLU A 826 24.58 3.89 5.52
N GLN A 827 24.84 2.73 6.13
CA GLN A 827 25.11 1.49 5.39
C GLN A 827 23.89 1.01 4.60
N ASN A 828 22.69 1.04 5.22
CA ASN A 828 21.43 0.67 4.57
C ASN A 828 21.14 1.60 3.39
N LEU A 829 21.40 2.91 3.55
CA LEU A 829 21.23 3.90 2.48
C LEU A 829 22.13 3.60 1.28
N SER A 830 23.43 3.33 1.52
CA SER A 830 24.37 2.97 0.45
C SER A 830 23.93 1.73 -0.31
N ARG A 831 23.33 0.78 0.40
CA ARG A 831 22.86 -0.49 -0.13
C ARG A 831 21.53 -0.36 -0.86
N TYR A 832 20.64 0.52 -0.40
CA TYR A 832 19.41 0.91 -1.10
C TYR A 832 19.72 1.54 -2.46
N HIS A 833 20.74 2.43 -2.55
CA HIS A 833 21.16 3.04 -3.81
C HIS A 833 21.61 2.03 -4.88
N GLN A 834 21.90 0.78 -4.50
CA GLN A 834 22.29 -0.29 -5.42
C GLN A 834 21.08 -1.08 -5.96
N THR A 835 19.91 -0.93 -5.35
CA THR A 835 18.68 -1.64 -5.74
C THR A 835 18.07 -1.09 -7.02
N GLY A 836 17.23 -1.88 -7.70
CA GLY A 836 16.47 -1.38 -8.85
C GLY A 836 15.32 -0.44 -8.47
N ASP A 837 14.79 -0.52 -7.24
CA ASP A 837 13.80 0.44 -6.74
C ASP A 837 14.32 1.88 -6.80
N TYR A 838 15.55 2.09 -6.32
CA TYR A 838 16.20 3.40 -6.36
C TYR A 838 16.40 3.92 -7.79
N ILE A 839 16.72 3.04 -8.74
CA ILE A 839 16.81 3.42 -10.16
C ILE A 839 15.45 3.88 -10.70
N TRP A 840 14.36 3.14 -10.38
CA TRP A 840 13.00 3.53 -10.74
C TRP A 840 12.56 4.84 -10.08
N LEU A 841 12.96 5.06 -8.84
CA LEU A 841 12.73 6.30 -8.11
C LEU A 841 13.46 7.49 -8.76
N VAL A 842 14.73 7.32 -9.12
CA VAL A 842 15.50 8.37 -9.81
C VAL A 842 14.84 8.72 -11.14
N ARG A 843 14.44 7.72 -11.94
CA ARG A 843 13.71 7.93 -13.19
C ARG A 843 12.42 8.71 -12.96
N LYS A 844 11.62 8.30 -11.98
CA LYS A 844 10.37 8.97 -11.58
C LYS A 844 10.62 10.46 -11.29
N ILE A 845 11.56 10.76 -10.40
CA ILE A 845 11.85 12.12 -9.95
C ILE A 845 12.36 12.99 -11.12
N VAL A 846 13.28 12.45 -11.92
CA VAL A 846 13.83 13.15 -13.08
C VAL A 846 12.77 13.40 -14.14
N GLU A 847 11.93 12.40 -14.46
CA GLU A 847 10.83 12.52 -15.42
C GLU A 847 9.84 13.62 -15.01
N GLN A 848 9.48 13.69 -13.73
CA GLN A 848 8.62 14.74 -13.20
C GLN A 848 9.26 16.13 -13.29
N ALA A 849 10.54 16.24 -12.95
CA ALA A 849 11.30 17.49 -13.01
C ALA A 849 11.45 17.99 -14.45
N VAL A 850 11.87 17.11 -15.37
CA VAL A 850 12.00 17.42 -16.80
C VAL A 850 10.64 17.80 -17.39
N GLY A 851 9.56 17.12 -17.01
CA GLY A 851 8.21 17.46 -17.48
C GLY A 851 7.77 18.90 -17.15
N ARG A 852 8.44 19.61 -16.22
CA ARG A 852 8.18 21.01 -15.93
C ARG A 852 8.64 21.97 -17.05
N THR A 853 9.56 21.53 -17.90
CA THR A 853 9.98 22.27 -19.11
C THR A 853 9.03 22.07 -20.27
N ALA A 854 7.95 21.28 -20.14
CA ALA A 854 7.05 20.88 -21.22
C ALA A 854 5.62 21.47 -21.09
N ARG A 855 5.39 22.43 -20.19
CA ARG A 855 4.05 22.87 -19.77
C ARG A 855 3.33 23.76 -20.78
N THR A 856 4.07 24.64 -21.44
CA THR A 856 3.54 25.67 -22.35
C THR A 856 3.86 25.36 -23.82
N ALA A 857 3.19 26.04 -24.75
CA ALA A 857 3.40 25.88 -26.20
C ALA A 857 4.34 26.94 -26.82
N PHE A 858 4.63 28.04 -26.12
CA PHE A 858 5.69 28.95 -26.53
C PHE A 858 7.01 28.47 -25.91
N LYS A 859 8.05 28.35 -26.74
CA LYS A 859 9.37 27.82 -26.37
C LYS A 859 10.50 28.71 -26.88
N ARG A 860 11.66 28.59 -26.24
CA ARG A 860 12.92 29.04 -26.83
C ARG A 860 13.37 28.07 -27.92
N ALA A 861 14.23 28.54 -28.82
CA ALA A 861 14.86 27.69 -29.83
C ALA A 861 15.64 26.53 -29.21
N ASN A 862 16.31 26.74 -28.08
CA ASN A 862 17.06 25.71 -27.37
C ASN A 862 16.51 25.51 -25.96
N ILE A 863 16.15 24.28 -25.64
CA ILE A 863 15.84 23.83 -24.28
C ILE A 863 17.06 23.04 -23.79
N GLU A 864 17.71 23.53 -22.74
CA GLU A 864 18.96 22.97 -22.23
C GLU A 864 18.69 22.10 -20.99
N LEU A 865 18.98 20.80 -21.10
CA LEU A 865 18.89 19.84 -20.01
C LEU A 865 20.30 19.45 -19.56
N LEU A 866 20.69 19.93 -18.39
CA LEU A 866 21.99 19.69 -17.79
C LEU A 866 21.79 18.69 -16.65
N ALA A 867 22.48 17.55 -16.69
CA ALA A 867 22.35 16.53 -15.66
C ALA A 867 23.70 16.24 -15.01
N ASP A 868 23.68 15.90 -13.72
CA ASP A 868 24.81 15.28 -13.06
C ASP A 868 25.24 14.01 -13.83
N GLY A 869 26.52 13.87 -14.17
CA GLY A 869 27.07 12.67 -14.81
C GLY A 869 26.71 11.36 -14.10
N ASP A 870 26.52 11.38 -12.78
CA ASP A 870 26.17 10.20 -11.97
C ASP A 870 24.71 9.73 -12.20
N LEU A 871 23.87 10.51 -12.90
CA LEU A 871 22.53 10.12 -13.35
C LEU A 871 22.56 9.20 -14.57
N ARG A 872 23.68 9.16 -15.31
CA ARG A 872 23.79 8.44 -16.57
C ARG A 872 23.40 6.97 -16.45
N GLU A 873 23.86 6.28 -15.40
CA GLU A 873 23.55 4.86 -15.18
C GLU A 873 22.03 4.59 -15.12
N ALA A 874 21.31 5.42 -14.38
CA ALA A 874 19.87 5.24 -14.17
C ALA A 874 19.05 5.53 -15.43
N LEU A 875 19.47 6.50 -16.23
CA LEU A 875 18.78 6.94 -17.45
C LEU A 875 19.15 6.09 -18.66
N ALA A 876 20.42 5.71 -18.83
CA ALA A 876 20.88 4.88 -19.93
C ALA A 876 20.27 3.45 -19.89
N SER A 877 19.98 2.94 -18.69
CA SER A 877 19.31 1.66 -18.48
C SER A 877 17.78 1.71 -18.60
N ASP A 878 17.20 2.87 -18.94
CA ASP A 878 15.76 3.00 -19.18
C ASP A 878 15.43 2.59 -20.63
N HIS A 879 14.75 1.45 -20.77
CA HIS A 879 14.32 0.87 -22.05
C HIS A 879 12.80 0.89 -22.21
N ARG A 880 12.09 1.73 -21.43
CA ARG A 880 10.65 1.91 -21.62
C ARG A 880 10.36 2.44 -23.05
N PRO A 881 9.22 2.07 -23.65
CA PRO A 881 8.77 2.67 -24.90
C PRO A 881 8.74 4.19 -24.81
N GLU A 882 9.09 4.87 -25.91
CA GLU A 882 9.02 6.34 -25.98
C GLU A 882 7.56 6.81 -25.94
N GLU A 883 6.64 5.97 -26.40
CA GLU A 883 5.20 6.16 -26.32
C GLU A 883 4.74 6.19 -24.85
N GLY A 884 4.57 7.39 -24.32
CA GLY A 884 4.18 7.65 -22.93
C GLY A 884 5.13 8.56 -22.16
N LEU A 885 6.29 8.88 -22.74
CA LEU A 885 7.28 9.80 -22.17
C LEU A 885 7.23 11.17 -22.85
N SER A 886 7.76 12.21 -22.18
CA SER A 886 7.88 13.54 -22.78
C SER A 886 9.06 13.61 -23.76
N ILE A 887 8.99 14.50 -24.75
CA ILE A 887 10.06 14.69 -25.74
C ILE A 887 11.38 15.04 -25.03
N GLU A 888 11.29 15.87 -23.99
CA GLU A 888 12.44 16.33 -23.21
C GLU A 888 13.08 15.20 -22.40
N TYR A 889 12.28 14.32 -21.79
CA TYR A 889 12.81 13.17 -21.05
C TYR A 889 13.45 12.14 -21.98
N VAL A 890 12.82 11.87 -23.14
CA VAL A 890 13.37 11.00 -24.17
C VAL A 890 14.71 11.53 -24.69
N ALA A 891 14.83 12.86 -24.92
CA ALA A 891 16.09 13.48 -25.33
C ALA A 891 17.21 13.24 -24.30
N LEU A 892 16.90 13.36 -23.00
CA LEU A 892 17.84 13.11 -21.93
C LEU A 892 18.27 11.63 -21.85
N VAL A 893 17.33 10.69 -21.98
CA VAL A 893 17.60 9.24 -22.02
C VAL A 893 18.48 8.87 -23.23
N LYS A 894 18.15 9.37 -24.43
CA LYS A 894 18.94 9.14 -25.65
C LYS A 894 20.36 9.68 -25.51
N ALA A 895 20.54 10.86 -24.93
CA ALA A 895 21.87 11.41 -24.66
C ALA A 895 22.65 10.53 -23.67
N ALA A 896 22.01 9.96 -22.65
CA ALA A 896 22.65 9.05 -21.71
C ALA A 896 23.11 7.74 -22.40
N GLN A 897 22.26 7.18 -23.27
CA GLN A 897 22.54 5.95 -24.02
C GLN A 897 23.65 6.15 -25.07
N ALA A 898 23.70 7.30 -25.73
CA ALA A 898 24.68 7.61 -26.78
C ALA A 898 26.13 7.66 -26.27
N LEU A 899 26.34 7.93 -24.98
CA LEU A 899 27.67 7.99 -24.39
C LEU A 899 28.32 6.61 -24.18
N GLY A 900 27.60 5.51 -24.47
CA GLY A 900 28.07 4.12 -24.39
C GLY A 900 27.40 3.28 -23.29
N THR A 901 27.36 1.96 -23.47
CA THR A 901 26.81 1.00 -22.51
C THR A 901 27.88 0.55 -21.52
N ASP A 902 27.85 1.07 -20.30
CA ASP A 902 28.50 0.36 -19.19
C ASP A 902 27.81 -1.00 -19.01
N THR A 903 28.55 -2.04 -18.60
CA THR A 903 27.97 -3.30 -18.16
C THR A 903 27.17 -3.05 -16.88
N PHE A 904 25.89 -2.71 -17.03
CA PHE A 904 25.00 -2.46 -15.91
C PHE A 904 24.79 -3.75 -15.12
N LYS A 905 24.76 -3.64 -13.78
CA LYS A 905 24.45 -4.77 -12.90
C LYS A 905 23.07 -5.33 -13.26
N ASP A 906 22.98 -6.64 -13.46
CA ASP A 906 21.71 -7.33 -13.64
C ASP A 906 20.95 -7.45 -12.30
N ARG A 907 20.24 -6.37 -11.98
CA ARG A 907 19.45 -6.23 -10.75
C ARG A 907 18.19 -7.10 -10.80
N GLU A 908 17.65 -7.40 -11.98
CA GLU A 908 16.46 -8.23 -12.13
C GLU A 908 16.76 -9.70 -11.84
N THR A 909 17.90 -10.22 -12.29
CA THR A 909 18.33 -11.58 -11.93
C THR A 909 18.49 -11.71 -10.41
N THR A 910 19.14 -10.74 -9.76
CA THR A 910 19.22 -10.73 -8.28
C THR A 910 17.83 -10.68 -7.62
N ARG A 911 16.89 -9.90 -8.19
CA ARG A 911 15.50 -9.83 -7.70
C ARG A 911 14.77 -11.17 -7.85
N LEU A 912 15.01 -11.92 -8.92
CA LEU A 912 14.46 -13.27 -9.14
C LEU A 912 14.96 -14.26 -8.09
N HIS A 913 16.24 -14.24 -7.74
CA HIS A 913 16.78 -15.07 -6.64
C HIS A 913 16.13 -14.72 -5.31
N ASN A 914 16.03 -13.43 -4.98
CA ASN A 914 15.41 -12.97 -3.75
C ASN A 914 13.94 -13.39 -3.66
N ARG A 915 13.20 -13.28 -4.78
CA ARG A 915 11.80 -13.69 -4.89
C ARG A 915 11.63 -15.19 -4.64
N ALA A 916 12.46 -16.02 -5.27
CA ALA A 916 12.40 -17.46 -5.12
C ALA A 916 12.61 -17.88 -3.65
N ALA A 917 13.60 -17.29 -2.98
CA ALA A 917 13.86 -17.54 -1.56
C ALA A 917 12.71 -17.05 -0.66
N PHE A 918 12.19 -15.84 -0.91
CA PHE A 918 11.11 -15.26 -0.13
C PHE A 918 9.81 -16.07 -0.23
N TYR A 919 9.41 -16.45 -1.45
CA TYR A 919 8.18 -17.21 -1.69
C TYR A 919 8.25 -18.64 -1.14
N THR A 920 9.43 -19.26 -1.20
CA THR A 920 9.67 -20.56 -0.58
C THR A 920 9.54 -20.47 0.95
N ALA A 921 10.13 -19.44 1.57
CA ALA A 921 9.99 -19.19 3.01
C ALA A 921 8.52 -18.89 3.41
N ASP A 922 7.79 -18.11 2.61
CA ASP A 922 6.36 -17.84 2.84
C ASP A 922 5.52 -19.12 2.79
N THR A 923 5.82 -20.00 1.84
CA THR A 923 5.11 -21.28 1.67
C THR A 923 5.36 -22.21 2.85
N LEU A 924 6.59 -22.28 3.37
CA LEU A 924 6.89 -23.02 4.62
C LEU A 924 6.12 -22.44 5.81
N SER A 925 6.02 -21.11 5.89
CA SER A 925 5.23 -20.42 6.92
C SER A 925 3.74 -20.75 6.80
N LEU A 926 3.19 -20.74 5.58
CA LEU A 926 1.80 -21.12 5.29
C LEU A 926 1.51 -22.56 5.71
N ILE A 927 2.39 -23.51 5.34
CA ILE A 927 2.25 -24.92 5.72
C ILE A 927 2.17 -25.05 7.24
N LYS A 928 3.07 -24.37 7.96
CA LYS A 928 3.09 -24.37 9.43
C LYS A 928 1.80 -23.81 10.03
N GLU A 929 1.31 -22.70 9.48
CA GLU A 929 0.06 -22.07 9.92
C GLU A 929 -1.13 -23.02 9.76
N LEU A 930 -1.31 -23.62 8.58
CA LEU A 930 -2.39 -24.57 8.31
C LEU A 930 -2.31 -25.80 9.21
N MET A 931 -1.11 -26.38 9.37
CA MET A 931 -0.91 -27.52 10.28
C MET A 931 -1.28 -27.19 11.73
N SER A 932 -0.94 -25.99 12.20
CA SER A 932 -1.33 -25.55 13.55
C SER A 932 -2.85 -25.32 13.67
N GLY A 933 -3.51 -24.97 12.57
CA GLY A 933 -4.94 -24.74 12.49
C GLY A 933 -5.79 -26.01 12.64
N PHE A 934 -5.28 -27.19 12.25
CA PHE A 934 -6.02 -28.48 12.36
C PHE A 934 -6.41 -28.87 13.78
N ARG A 935 -5.79 -28.26 14.80
CA ARG A 935 -6.12 -28.42 16.22
C ARG A 935 -6.44 -27.07 16.88
N GLY A 936 -6.68 -26.04 16.07
CA GLY A 936 -6.94 -24.67 16.51
C GLY A 936 -8.44 -24.38 16.71
N ASN A 937 -8.79 -23.10 16.68
CA ASN A 937 -10.16 -22.62 16.94
C ASN A 937 -11.14 -22.86 15.78
N ASP A 938 -10.64 -23.01 14.54
CA ASP A 938 -11.45 -23.35 13.35
C ASP A 938 -10.72 -24.40 12.49
N PRO A 939 -10.67 -25.67 12.95
CA PRO A 939 -10.01 -26.75 12.23
C PRO A 939 -10.58 -26.99 10.84
N GLU A 940 -11.90 -26.86 10.68
CA GLU A 940 -12.62 -27.08 9.43
C GLU A 940 -12.19 -26.09 8.33
N ALA A 941 -11.98 -24.81 8.67
CA ALA A 941 -11.43 -23.86 7.71
C ALA A 941 -9.99 -24.21 7.31
N ALA A 942 -9.14 -24.55 8.26
CA ALA A 942 -7.75 -24.92 7.98
C ALA A 942 -7.64 -26.16 7.08
N ILE A 943 -8.49 -27.18 7.33
CA ILE A 943 -8.58 -28.40 6.50
C ILE A 943 -9.00 -28.07 5.07
N ARG A 944 -10.10 -27.31 4.90
CA ARG A 944 -10.56 -26.89 3.56
C ARG A 944 -9.50 -26.12 2.79
N ASP A 945 -8.79 -25.22 3.46
CA ASP A 945 -7.73 -24.40 2.86
C ASP A 945 -6.53 -25.25 2.44
N TRP A 946 -6.14 -26.22 3.26
CA TRP A 946 -5.09 -27.21 2.97
C TRP A 946 -5.42 -28.06 1.75
N GLU A 947 -6.64 -28.59 1.68
CA GLU A 947 -7.11 -29.40 0.55
C GLU A 947 -7.22 -28.58 -0.73
N ALA A 948 -7.74 -27.34 -0.64
CA ALA A 948 -7.80 -26.43 -1.78
C ALA A 948 -6.41 -26.12 -2.34
N LEU A 949 -5.42 -25.92 -1.46
CA LEU A 949 -4.03 -25.71 -1.86
C LEU A 949 -3.46 -26.92 -2.60
N ARG A 950 -3.61 -28.13 -2.05
CA ARG A 950 -3.13 -29.37 -2.68
C ARG A 950 -3.82 -29.62 -4.02
N ARG A 951 -5.14 -29.41 -4.09
CA ARG A 951 -5.92 -29.53 -5.33
C ARG A 951 -5.45 -28.56 -6.41
N GLN A 952 -5.13 -27.31 -6.05
CA GLN A 952 -4.58 -26.34 -7.00
C GLN A 952 -3.26 -26.84 -7.59
N LEU A 953 -2.34 -27.35 -6.75
CA LEU A 953 -1.05 -27.87 -7.21
C LEU A 953 -1.20 -29.11 -8.11
N LEU A 954 -2.18 -29.98 -7.84
CA LEU A 954 -2.50 -31.14 -8.69
C LEU A 954 -3.11 -30.74 -10.03
N THR A 955 -3.89 -29.66 -10.07
CA THR A 955 -4.57 -29.19 -11.29
C THR A 955 -3.65 -28.33 -12.17
N GLU A 956 -2.83 -27.48 -11.56
CA GLU A 956 -2.01 -26.47 -12.24
C GLU A 956 -0.56 -26.48 -11.73
N PRO A 957 0.21 -27.57 -11.90
CA PRO A 957 1.60 -27.64 -11.41
C PRO A 957 2.53 -26.59 -12.05
N THR A 958 2.14 -26.05 -13.20
CA THR A 958 2.76 -24.92 -13.88
C THR A 958 1.70 -23.91 -14.34
N ARG A 959 2.04 -22.62 -14.43
CA ARG A 959 1.09 -21.54 -14.82
C ARG A 959 1.72 -20.49 -15.72
N GLU A 960 0.93 -19.92 -16.62
CA GLU A 960 1.34 -18.79 -17.46
C GLU A 960 1.64 -17.53 -16.66
N THR A 961 0.85 -17.30 -15.61
CA THR A 961 0.97 -16.13 -14.73
C THR A 961 0.94 -16.54 -13.26
N ALA A 962 1.54 -15.73 -12.39
CA ALA A 962 1.50 -15.93 -10.94
C ALA A 962 0.16 -15.51 -10.29
N ALA A 963 -0.95 -15.41 -11.03
CA ALA A 963 -2.25 -15.03 -10.46
C ALA A 963 -2.94 -16.22 -9.75
N GLY A 964 -4.07 -15.98 -9.09
CA GLY A 964 -4.93 -17.03 -8.50
C GLY A 964 -4.97 -17.04 -6.96
N THR A 965 -5.46 -18.15 -6.37
CA THR A 965 -5.70 -18.28 -4.93
C THR A 965 -4.43 -18.28 -4.10
N TYR A 966 -3.44 -19.07 -4.50
CA TYR A 966 -2.12 -19.10 -3.87
C TYR A 966 -1.03 -18.70 -4.88
N PRO A 967 -0.81 -17.41 -5.14
CA PRO A 967 0.12 -16.95 -6.17
C PRO A 967 1.59 -17.26 -5.82
N ARG A 968 1.96 -17.16 -4.54
CA ARG A 968 3.35 -17.29 -4.05
C ARG A 968 3.87 -18.73 -3.97
N VAL A 969 3.01 -19.72 -4.20
CA VAL A 969 3.48 -21.12 -4.26
C VAL A 969 4.16 -21.42 -5.59
N TYR A 970 4.16 -20.48 -6.54
CA TYR A 970 4.88 -20.54 -7.81
C TYR A 970 5.99 -19.49 -7.88
N ILE A 971 7.07 -19.80 -8.59
CA ILE A 971 8.15 -18.88 -8.90
C ILE A 971 8.41 -18.90 -10.41
N LYS A 972 8.89 -17.78 -10.95
CA LYS A 972 9.26 -17.70 -12.36
C LYS A 972 10.57 -18.45 -12.56
N SER A 973 10.53 -19.57 -13.26
CA SER A 973 11.70 -20.38 -13.59
C SER A 973 12.46 -19.77 -14.78
N PRO A 974 13.80 -19.77 -14.78
CA PRO A 974 14.62 -19.40 -15.94
C PRO A 974 14.40 -20.34 -17.14
N THR A 975 14.01 -21.59 -16.89
CA THR A 975 13.74 -22.60 -17.93
C THR A 975 12.38 -23.26 -17.72
N GLN A 976 11.78 -23.80 -18.78
CA GLN A 976 10.47 -24.47 -18.69
C GLN A 976 10.57 -25.90 -18.14
N ASP A 977 11.74 -26.54 -18.22
CA ASP A 977 11.95 -27.94 -17.81
C ASP A 977 12.10 -28.13 -16.29
N GLY A 978 12.19 -27.03 -15.55
CA GLY A 978 12.42 -27.02 -14.11
C GLY A 978 13.56 -26.13 -13.69
N TYR A 979 13.96 -26.26 -12.42
CA TYR A 979 15.08 -25.51 -11.87
C TYR A 979 15.73 -26.22 -10.68
N LEU A 980 16.93 -25.77 -10.34
CA LEU A 980 17.74 -26.28 -9.25
C LEU A 980 17.64 -25.39 -8.00
N PHE A 981 17.61 -26.01 -6.82
CA PHE A 981 17.70 -25.28 -5.55
C PHE A 981 18.53 -26.04 -4.49
N THR A 982 19.15 -25.32 -3.56
CA THR A 982 19.79 -25.87 -2.35
C THR A 982 19.23 -25.22 -1.09
N GLY A 983 19.29 -25.94 0.03
CA GLY A 983 18.85 -25.47 1.35
C GLY A 983 17.82 -26.38 2.03
N SER A 984 17.56 -26.11 3.31
CA SER A 984 16.60 -26.86 4.12
C SER A 984 15.15 -26.46 3.81
N LEU A 985 14.25 -27.43 3.81
CA LEU A 985 12.80 -27.24 3.67
C LEU A 985 12.05 -27.67 4.93
N GLU A 986 12.76 -27.81 6.07
CA GLU A 986 12.12 -28.15 7.33
C GLU A 986 11.29 -26.98 7.88
N THR A 987 10.12 -27.30 8.43
CA THR A 987 9.18 -26.33 9.01
C THR A 987 9.50 -25.94 10.46
N LYS A 988 10.55 -26.53 11.07
CA LYS A 988 10.96 -26.25 12.47
C LYS A 988 11.41 -24.78 12.61
N THR A 989 10.95 -24.12 13.67
CA THR A 989 11.15 -22.67 13.93
C THR A 989 12.63 -22.27 13.97
N GLU A 990 13.51 -23.17 14.40
CA GLU A 990 14.95 -22.96 14.44
C GLU A 990 15.56 -23.07 13.03
N ALA A 991 15.02 -23.88 12.12
CA ALA A 991 15.46 -24.02 10.72
C ALA A 991 15.14 -22.79 9.85
N LEU A 992 14.02 -22.11 10.13
CA LEU A 992 13.64 -20.84 9.46
C LEU A 992 14.49 -19.64 9.94
N ASN A 993 15.09 -19.74 11.14
CA ASN A 993 15.95 -18.73 11.74
C ASN A 993 17.45 -19.03 11.60
N SER A 994 17.82 -20.30 11.43
CA SER A 994 19.21 -20.74 11.24
C SER A 994 19.63 -20.60 9.78
N GLU A 995 20.93 -20.43 9.60
CA GLU A 995 21.61 -19.83 8.46
C GLU A 995 21.63 -20.69 7.18
N GLY A 996 20.63 -21.53 6.93
CA GLY A 996 20.54 -22.34 5.70
C GLY A 996 20.27 -21.47 4.49
N GLU A 997 21.31 -21.07 3.75
CA GLU A 997 21.25 -20.22 2.56
C GLU A 997 20.41 -20.88 1.45
N LEU A 998 19.13 -20.54 1.33
CA LEU A 998 18.31 -20.99 0.19
C LEU A 998 18.90 -20.37 -1.08
N LYS A 999 19.49 -21.19 -1.96
CA LYS A 999 20.02 -20.75 -3.26
C LYS A 999 19.23 -21.38 -4.38
N PHE A 1000 19.08 -20.63 -5.47
CA PHE A 1000 18.26 -20.99 -6.62
C PHE A 1000 19.03 -20.76 -7.91
N PHE A 1001 18.60 -21.47 -8.95
CA PHE A 1001 19.06 -21.26 -10.32
C PHE A 1001 20.58 -21.45 -10.43
N ASP A 1002 21.28 -20.51 -11.05
CA ASP A 1002 22.74 -20.44 -11.20
C ASP A 1002 23.50 -20.31 -9.87
N ARG A 1003 22.85 -19.99 -8.75
CA ARG A 1003 23.50 -19.96 -7.43
C ARG A 1003 23.46 -21.32 -6.71
N ALA A 1004 22.77 -22.31 -7.26
CA ALA A 1004 22.66 -23.63 -6.67
C ALA A 1004 23.71 -24.59 -7.28
N ASP A 1005 24.83 -24.82 -6.59
CA ASP A 1005 25.95 -25.61 -7.16
C ASP A 1005 25.72 -27.14 -7.10
N CYS A 1006 24.93 -27.65 -6.15
CA CYS A 1006 24.67 -29.08 -5.94
C CYS A 1006 23.28 -29.35 -5.33
N GLY A 1007 22.24 -28.90 -6.02
CA GLY A 1007 20.86 -28.86 -5.52
C GLY A 1007 19.97 -30.06 -5.80
N ARG A 1008 18.75 -29.97 -5.26
CA ARG A 1008 17.61 -30.80 -5.64
C ARG A 1008 16.86 -30.14 -6.79
N TRP A 1009 16.40 -30.94 -7.74
CA TRP A 1009 15.63 -30.48 -8.88
C TRP A 1009 14.14 -30.39 -8.55
N VAL A 1010 13.50 -29.35 -9.08
CA VAL A 1010 12.04 -29.23 -9.17
C VAL A 1010 11.66 -29.32 -10.64
N SER A 1011 11.12 -30.47 -11.04
CA SER A 1011 10.70 -30.77 -12.41
C SER A 1011 9.62 -31.86 -12.41
N GLU A 1012 8.95 -32.02 -13.54
CA GLU A 1012 7.97 -33.09 -13.74
C GLU A 1012 8.59 -34.48 -13.52
N GLY A 1013 9.75 -34.74 -14.11
CA GLY A 1013 10.44 -36.03 -13.97
C GLY A 1013 10.80 -36.37 -12.52
N GLU A 1014 11.19 -35.37 -11.72
CA GLU A 1014 11.50 -35.61 -10.30
C GLU A 1014 10.26 -35.84 -9.42
N SER A 1015 9.07 -35.49 -9.92
CA SER A 1015 7.80 -35.66 -9.20
C SER A 1015 7.31 -37.11 -9.17
N GLY A 1016 7.65 -37.92 -10.18
CA GLY A 1016 7.09 -39.26 -10.39
C GLY A 1016 5.75 -39.27 -11.12
N LEU A 1017 5.24 -38.11 -11.58
CA LEU A 1017 4.01 -38.03 -12.37
C LEU A 1017 4.09 -38.85 -13.67
N PRO A 1018 5.17 -38.80 -14.47
CA PRO A 1018 5.25 -39.57 -15.71
C PRO A 1018 5.14 -41.08 -15.48
N GLU A 1019 5.75 -41.60 -14.41
CA GLU A 1019 5.63 -43.01 -14.03
C GLU A 1019 4.23 -43.35 -13.51
N LEU A 1020 3.61 -42.47 -12.72
CA LEU A 1020 2.25 -42.67 -12.21
C LEU A 1020 1.21 -42.73 -13.34
N MET A 1021 1.36 -41.87 -14.36
CA MET A 1021 0.45 -41.78 -15.51
C MET A 1021 0.55 -42.95 -16.50
N ARG A 1022 1.48 -43.89 -16.29
CA ARG A 1022 1.51 -45.18 -17.00
C ARG A 1022 0.41 -46.14 -16.51
N ASN A 1023 -0.05 -45.98 -15.27
CA ASN A 1023 -1.19 -46.73 -14.77
C ASN A 1023 -2.50 -46.18 -15.36
N SER A 1024 -3.21 -47.01 -16.12
CA SER A 1024 -4.42 -46.59 -16.85
C SER A 1024 -5.57 -46.18 -15.92
N GLN A 1025 -5.67 -46.79 -14.74
CA GLN A 1025 -6.72 -46.45 -13.76
C GLN A 1025 -6.44 -45.09 -13.12
N VAL A 1026 -5.19 -44.84 -12.73
CA VAL A 1026 -4.80 -43.55 -12.15
C VAL A 1026 -4.91 -42.43 -13.18
N ARG A 1027 -4.45 -42.64 -14.41
CA ARG A 1027 -4.59 -41.66 -15.50
C ARG A 1027 -6.05 -41.27 -15.73
N LYS A 1028 -6.94 -42.26 -15.85
CA LYS A 1028 -8.37 -42.02 -16.05
C LYS A 1028 -8.98 -41.20 -14.91
N HIS A 1029 -8.62 -41.51 -13.66
CA HIS A 1029 -9.09 -40.73 -12.51
C HIS A 1029 -8.60 -39.28 -12.56
N PHE A 1030 -7.33 -39.04 -12.90
CA PHE A 1030 -6.77 -37.70 -13.01
C PHE A 1030 -7.49 -36.88 -14.09
N GLU A 1031 -7.76 -37.47 -15.26
CA GLU A 1031 -8.54 -36.85 -16.33
C GLU A 1031 -9.96 -36.49 -15.86
N GLU A 1032 -10.64 -37.38 -15.12
CA GLU A 1032 -12.00 -37.15 -14.57
C GLU A 1032 -12.04 -36.06 -13.50
N GLN A 1033 -11.01 -35.96 -12.65
CA GLN A 1033 -10.91 -34.93 -11.61
C GLN A 1033 -10.37 -33.59 -12.12
N GLY A 1034 -9.90 -33.54 -13.37
CA GLY A 1034 -9.24 -32.38 -13.95
C GLY A 1034 -7.83 -32.15 -13.42
N PHE A 1035 -7.16 -33.17 -12.89
CA PHE A 1035 -5.75 -33.07 -12.47
C PHE A 1035 -4.82 -33.14 -13.67
N ALA A 1036 -3.65 -32.52 -13.54
CA ALA A 1036 -2.63 -32.52 -14.59
C ALA A 1036 -2.05 -33.92 -14.79
N THR A 1037 -2.17 -34.43 -16.02
CA THR A 1037 -1.50 -35.67 -16.46
C THR A 1037 -0.10 -35.40 -17.00
N GLU A 1038 0.21 -34.14 -17.29
CA GLU A 1038 1.51 -33.64 -17.72
C GLU A 1038 1.69 -32.17 -17.31
N TRP A 1039 2.93 -31.73 -17.14
CA TRP A 1039 3.23 -30.33 -16.89
C TRP A 1039 3.21 -29.53 -18.19
N GLN A 1040 2.44 -28.44 -18.20
CA GLN A 1040 2.43 -27.53 -19.35
C GLN A 1040 3.72 -26.68 -19.38
N PRO A 1041 4.24 -26.29 -20.56
CA PRO A 1041 5.50 -25.55 -20.73
C PRO A 1041 5.36 -24.07 -20.36
N HIS A 1042 4.93 -23.81 -19.13
CA HIS A 1042 4.67 -22.48 -18.62
C HIS A 1042 5.81 -21.96 -17.75
N PRO A 1043 6.04 -20.63 -17.70
CA PRO A 1043 7.19 -20.05 -17.03
C PRO A 1043 7.11 -20.05 -15.49
N TYR A 1044 5.92 -20.16 -14.89
CA TYR A 1044 5.78 -20.24 -13.45
C TYR A 1044 5.65 -21.71 -13.02
N ILE A 1045 6.58 -22.15 -12.20
CA ILE A 1045 6.65 -23.52 -11.66
C ILE A 1045 6.52 -23.43 -10.14
N MET A 1046 5.89 -24.43 -9.50
CA MET A 1046 5.80 -24.50 -8.04
C MET A 1046 7.17 -24.28 -7.38
N ASN A 1047 7.21 -23.57 -6.26
CA ASN A 1047 8.43 -23.40 -5.47
C ASN A 1047 8.79 -24.73 -4.75
N PRO A 1048 10.02 -24.89 -4.23
CA PRO A 1048 10.45 -26.16 -3.65
C PRO A 1048 9.64 -26.57 -2.42
N ALA A 1049 9.20 -25.62 -1.60
CA ALA A 1049 8.40 -25.94 -0.42
C ALA A 1049 7.05 -26.54 -0.82
N ALA A 1050 6.38 -25.99 -1.84
CA ALA A 1050 5.15 -26.54 -2.39
C ALA A 1050 5.37 -27.89 -3.07
N PHE A 1051 6.45 -28.02 -3.86
CA PHE A 1051 6.76 -29.27 -4.55
C PHE A 1051 7.02 -30.44 -3.59
N PHE A 1052 7.91 -30.26 -2.61
CA PHE A 1052 8.34 -31.35 -1.73
C PHE A 1052 7.37 -31.65 -0.58
N ASN A 1053 6.73 -30.63 0.00
CA ASN A 1053 5.89 -30.83 1.20
C ASN A 1053 4.40 -30.98 0.88
N LEU A 1054 3.93 -30.60 -0.31
CA LEU A 1054 2.51 -30.62 -0.65
C LEU A 1054 2.24 -31.48 -1.89
N TYR A 1055 2.78 -31.10 -3.05
CA TYR A 1055 2.44 -31.70 -4.34
C TYR A 1055 2.81 -33.20 -4.41
N LYS A 1056 4.04 -33.56 -4.04
CA LYS A 1056 4.47 -34.97 -4.05
C LYS A 1056 3.67 -35.85 -3.10
N GLY A 1057 3.33 -35.34 -1.92
CA GLY A 1057 2.47 -36.05 -0.97
C GLY A 1057 1.07 -36.28 -1.57
N ALA A 1058 0.49 -35.22 -2.15
CA ALA A 1058 -0.82 -35.28 -2.79
C ALA A 1058 -0.88 -36.27 -3.97
N LEU A 1059 0.15 -36.30 -4.82
CA LEU A 1059 0.26 -37.28 -5.89
C LEU A 1059 0.30 -38.72 -5.37
N GLY A 1060 1.10 -38.95 -4.32
CA GLY A 1060 1.21 -40.25 -3.67
C GLY A 1060 -0.13 -40.73 -3.11
N GLU A 1061 -0.79 -39.85 -2.35
CA GLU A 1061 -2.08 -40.11 -1.73
C GLU A 1061 -3.17 -40.43 -2.75
N GLU A 1062 -3.37 -39.56 -3.75
CA GLU A 1062 -4.40 -39.77 -4.77
C GLU A 1062 -4.14 -41.02 -5.62
N GLY A 1063 -2.89 -41.27 -6.00
CA GLY A 1063 -2.50 -42.48 -6.73
C GLY A 1063 -2.88 -43.75 -5.96
N ILE A 1064 -2.56 -43.80 -4.66
CA ILE A 1064 -2.85 -44.96 -3.81
C ILE A 1064 -4.37 -45.09 -3.56
N LYS A 1065 -5.09 -43.99 -3.30
CA LYS A 1065 -6.56 -44.02 -3.14
C LYS A 1065 -7.23 -44.66 -4.36
N VAL A 1066 -6.81 -44.30 -5.57
CA VAL A 1066 -7.36 -44.87 -6.82
C VAL A 1066 -7.05 -46.36 -6.94
N ILE A 1067 -5.80 -46.77 -6.67
CA ILE A 1067 -5.39 -48.17 -6.73
C ILE A 1067 -6.21 -49.02 -5.74
N LEU A 1068 -6.38 -48.56 -4.51
CA LEU A 1068 -7.14 -49.27 -3.48
C LEU A 1068 -8.64 -49.35 -3.83
N ARG A 1069 -9.24 -48.26 -4.32
CA ARG A 1069 -10.65 -48.28 -4.81
C ARG A 1069 -10.83 -49.27 -5.95
N HIS A 1070 -9.90 -49.29 -6.90
CA HIS A 1070 -9.94 -50.22 -8.02
C HIS A 1070 -9.79 -51.69 -7.56
N PHE A 1071 -9.02 -51.92 -6.50
CA PHE A 1071 -8.85 -53.24 -5.88
C PHE A 1071 -10.00 -53.65 -4.93
N GLY A 1072 -11.06 -52.84 -4.83
CA GLY A 1072 -12.28 -53.17 -4.09
C GLY A 1072 -12.38 -52.61 -2.67
N PHE A 1073 -11.45 -51.74 -2.25
CA PHE A 1073 -11.56 -51.07 -0.95
C PHE A 1073 -12.50 -49.86 -1.00
N GLU A 1074 -13.32 -49.71 0.03
CA GLU A 1074 -13.95 -48.45 0.36
C GLU A 1074 -12.92 -47.53 1.01
N VAL A 1075 -12.86 -46.27 0.57
CA VAL A 1075 -11.90 -45.26 1.04
C VAL A 1075 -12.66 -44.05 1.56
N SER A 1076 -12.37 -43.64 2.79
CA SER A 1076 -12.95 -42.47 3.44
C SER A 1076 -11.85 -41.56 3.99
N ASP A 1077 -12.08 -40.25 4.00
CA ASP A 1077 -11.16 -39.30 4.63
C ASP A 1077 -11.27 -39.38 6.17
N LEU A 1078 -10.27 -38.85 6.88
CA LEU A 1078 -10.24 -38.79 8.34
C LEU A 1078 -11.12 -37.66 8.88
N PRO A 1079 -11.78 -37.85 10.04
CA PRO A 1079 -12.53 -36.77 10.66
C PRO A 1079 -11.61 -35.71 11.27
N SER A 1080 -12.12 -34.47 11.35
CA SER A 1080 -11.38 -33.29 11.80
C SER A 1080 -10.51 -33.45 13.06
N PRO A 1081 -10.98 -34.09 14.17
CA PRO A 1081 -10.17 -34.25 15.39
C PRO A 1081 -8.86 -35.03 15.21
N VAL A 1082 -8.76 -35.87 14.18
CA VAL A 1082 -7.59 -36.70 13.87
C VAL A 1082 -7.04 -36.48 12.48
N TYR A 1083 -7.48 -35.43 11.78
CA TYR A 1083 -6.96 -35.04 10.47
C TYR A 1083 -5.42 -34.92 10.49
N GLU A 1084 -4.74 -35.36 9.42
CA GLU A 1084 -3.27 -35.41 9.25
C GLU A 1084 -2.51 -36.24 10.30
N THR A 1085 -3.21 -37.08 11.08
CA THR A 1085 -2.55 -38.11 11.90
C THR A 1085 -2.11 -39.29 11.02
N PHE A 1086 -2.98 -39.66 10.09
CA PHE A 1086 -2.80 -40.56 8.94
C PHE A 1086 -3.38 -39.84 7.70
N ASP A 1087 -3.37 -40.46 6.52
CA ASP A 1087 -3.89 -39.81 5.30
C ASP A 1087 -5.37 -40.13 5.05
N PHE A 1088 -5.77 -41.40 5.13
CA PHE A 1088 -7.16 -41.83 4.93
C PHE A 1088 -7.49 -43.17 5.60
N LEU A 1089 -8.76 -43.54 5.58
CA LEU A 1089 -9.30 -44.79 6.10
C LEU A 1089 -9.70 -45.73 4.98
N ILE A 1090 -9.47 -47.03 5.16
CA ILE A 1090 -9.94 -48.07 4.23
C ILE A 1090 -10.69 -49.19 4.93
N ARG A 1091 -11.61 -49.83 4.21
CA ARG A 1091 -12.18 -51.14 4.58
C ARG A 1091 -12.56 -51.94 3.33
N PRO A 1092 -12.37 -53.27 3.33
CA PRO A 1092 -12.74 -54.12 2.19
C PRO A 1092 -14.25 -54.40 2.11
N SER A 1093 -14.99 -54.31 3.23
CA SER A 1093 -16.45 -54.44 3.23
C SER A 1093 -17.08 -53.65 4.39
N PRO A 1094 -18.39 -53.34 4.34
CA PRO A 1094 -19.08 -52.61 5.41
C PRO A 1094 -19.01 -53.29 6.78
N ASP A 1095 -18.85 -54.62 6.82
CA ASP A 1095 -18.79 -55.44 8.04
C ASP A 1095 -17.38 -55.53 8.65
N THR A 1096 -16.38 -54.96 7.97
CA THR A 1096 -14.99 -54.93 8.46
C THR A 1096 -14.66 -53.59 9.12
N PRO A 1097 -13.87 -53.59 10.21
CA PRO A 1097 -13.46 -52.35 10.87
C PRO A 1097 -12.59 -51.49 9.94
N TRP A 1098 -12.68 -50.18 10.11
CA TRP A 1098 -11.81 -49.23 9.42
C TRP A 1098 -10.35 -49.42 9.79
N ILE A 1099 -9.47 -49.14 8.83
CA ILE A 1099 -8.02 -49.23 8.95
C ILE A 1099 -7.44 -47.90 8.53
N ALA A 1100 -6.51 -47.36 9.32
CA ALA A 1100 -5.85 -46.11 9.00
C ALA A 1100 -4.63 -46.33 8.11
N VAL A 1101 -4.52 -45.56 7.03
CA VAL A 1101 -3.49 -45.67 6.00
C VAL A 1101 -2.64 -44.40 5.95
N ASP A 1102 -1.33 -44.58 5.93
CA ASP A 1102 -0.32 -43.53 5.70
C ASP A 1102 0.40 -43.84 4.37
N ALA A 1103 0.05 -43.08 3.34
CA ALA A 1103 0.54 -43.13 1.98
C ALA A 1103 1.90 -42.43 1.87
N LYS A 1104 2.89 -43.16 1.34
CA LYS A 1104 4.26 -42.67 1.19
C LYS A 1104 4.65 -42.52 -0.28
N HIS A 1105 5.53 -41.56 -0.54
CA HIS A 1105 6.20 -41.35 -1.83
C HIS A 1105 7.72 -41.31 -1.61
N TRP A 1106 8.26 -42.40 -1.06
CA TRP A 1106 9.68 -42.52 -0.73
C TRP A 1106 10.47 -43.12 -1.89
N ARG A 1107 11.73 -42.68 -2.04
CA ARG A 1107 12.71 -43.31 -2.96
C ARG A 1107 13.49 -44.46 -2.32
N ASN A 1108 13.62 -44.48 -0.98
CA ASN A 1108 14.32 -45.49 -0.16
C ASN A 1108 13.48 -45.83 1.10
N GLU A 1109 13.83 -46.88 1.85
CA GLU A 1109 13.16 -47.23 3.12
C GLU A 1109 13.16 -46.02 4.09
N GLY A 1110 11.97 -45.53 4.42
CA GLY A 1110 11.77 -44.39 5.31
C GLY A 1110 11.59 -44.81 6.76
N ILE A 1111 12.00 -43.93 7.69
CA ILE A 1111 11.71 -44.10 9.11
C ILE A 1111 10.29 -43.60 9.38
N VAL A 1112 9.47 -44.43 10.02
CA VAL A 1112 8.16 -44.02 10.52
C VAL A 1112 8.34 -43.37 11.89
N GLU A 1113 8.23 -42.04 11.95
CA GLU A 1113 8.32 -41.31 13.21
C GLU A 1113 6.97 -41.27 13.96
N ASN A 1114 7.03 -41.28 15.29
CA ASN A 1114 5.88 -41.04 16.19
C ASN A 1114 4.67 -41.99 16.04
N HIS A 1115 4.84 -43.19 15.47
CA HIS A 1115 3.75 -44.14 15.25
C HIS A 1115 2.89 -44.38 16.50
N SER A 1116 3.51 -44.73 17.65
CA SER A 1116 2.75 -45.05 18.87
C SER A 1116 1.87 -43.88 19.34
N ARG A 1117 2.30 -42.62 19.13
CA ARG A 1117 1.47 -41.44 19.43
C ARG A 1117 0.32 -41.28 18.44
N LYS A 1118 0.59 -41.48 17.15
CA LYS A 1118 -0.42 -41.43 16.08
C LYS A 1118 -1.50 -42.51 16.29
N ALA A 1119 -1.07 -43.73 16.58
CA ALA A 1119 -1.94 -44.87 16.83
C ALA A 1119 -2.87 -44.63 18.03
N ALA A 1120 -2.32 -44.17 19.16
CA ALA A 1120 -3.11 -43.84 20.35
C ALA A 1120 -4.16 -42.74 20.09
N ALA A 1121 -3.81 -41.70 19.32
CA ALA A 1121 -4.73 -40.62 18.98
C ALA A 1121 -5.92 -41.11 18.11
N ILE A 1122 -5.63 -41.96 17.12
CA ILE A 1122 -6.65 -42.56 16.25
C ILE A 1122 -7.55 -43.53 17.02
N GLU A 1123 -6.97 -44.39 17.85
CA GLU A 1123 -7.72 -45.34 18.67
C GLU A 1123 -8.66 -44.60 19.63
N GLN A 1124 -8.16 -43.56 20.31
CA GLN A 1124 -8.96 -42.76 21.24
C GLN A 1124 -10.11 -42.01 20.56
N ALA A 1125 -9.90 -41.51 19.35
CA ALA A 1125 -10.90 -40.68 18.66
C ALA A 1125 -11.95 -41.50 17.89
N ILE A 1126 -11.55 -42.59 17.24
CA ILE A 1126 -12.40 -43.35 16.31
C ILE A 1126 -12.30 -44.88 16.45
N GLY A 1127 -11.55 -45.41 17.43
CA GLY A 1127 -11.51 -46.84 17.75
C GLY A 1127 -10.76 -47.72 16.74
N VAL A 1128 -9.96 -47.13 15.85
CA VAL A 1128 -9.16 -47.88 14.86
C VAL A 1128 -7.85 -48.35 15.49
N THR A 1129 -7.57 -49.65 15.40
CA THR A 1129 -6.40 -50.31 16.04
C THR A 1129 -5.44 -50.95 15.04
N ARG A 1130 -5.74 -50.85 13.75
CA ARG A 1130 -4.93 -51.40 12.64
C ARG A 1130 -4.44 -50.29 11.73
N PHE A 1131 -3.17 -50.37 11.34
CA PHE A 1131 -2.47 -49.31 10.61
C PHE A 1131 -1.70 -49.85 9.40
N VAL A 1132 -1.71 -49.11 8.29
CA VAL A 1132 -1.02 -49.48 7.04
C VAL A 1132 -0.08 -48.35 6.64
N TYR A 1133 1.18 -48.67 6.39
CA TYR A 1133 2.12 -47.80 5.69
C TYR A 1133 2.28 -48.34 4.26
N ILE A 1134 1.93 -47.55 3.25
CA ILE A 1134 1.96 -48.00 1.85
C ILE A 1134 2.74 -47.03 0.99
N ASN A 1135 3.84 -47.47 0.39
CA ASN A 1135 4.57 -46.66 -0.57
C ASN A 1135 3.90 -46.74 -1.95
N LEU A 1136 3.89 -45.64 -2.71
CA LEU A 1136 3.30 -45.61 -4.05
C LEU A 1136 4.09 -46.52 -5.01
N PHE A 1137 5.39 -46.27 -5.14
CA PHE A 1137 6.29 -47.02 -6.02
C PHE A 1137 7.08 -48.08 -5.26
N ASP A 1138 7.37 -49.19 -5.92
CA ASP A 1138 8.27 -50.20 -5.39
C ASP A 1138 9.71 -49.70 -5.23
N SER A 1139 10.36 -50.14 -4.15
CA SER A 1139 11.80 -49.98 -3.94
C SER A 1139 12.52 -51.31 -4.15
N LYS A 1140 13.57 -51.30 -4.98
CA LYS A 1140 14.37 -52.50 -5.27
C LYS A 1140 14.97 -53.08 -3.98
N GLY A 1141 14.55 -54.29 -3.62
CA GLY A 1141 15.08 -55.04 -2.49
C GLY A 1141 14.28 -54.93 -1.18
N SER A 1142 13.29 -54.03 -1.10
CA SER A 1142 12.44 -53.90 0.08
C SER A 1142 11.41 -55.03 0.17
N LYS A 1143 11.17 -55.51 1.40
CA LYS A 1143 10.21 -56.59 1.69
C LYS A 1143 9.05 -56.06 2.51
N LEU A 1144 7.88 -56.66 2.33
CA LEU A 1144 6.71 -56.42 3.17
C LEU A 1144 7.04 -56.75 4.64
N ARG A 1145 6.61 -55.88 5.57
CA ARG A 1145 6.85 -56.05 7.01
C ARG A 1145 5.54 -56.11 7.78
N LEU A 1146 5.43 -57.09 8.68
CA LEU A 1146 4.37 -57.22 9.67
C LEU A 1146 4.93 -56.80 11.03
N LEU A 1147 4.38 -55.74 11.62
CA LEU A 1147 4.91 -55.05 12.78
C LEU A 1147 3.86 -54.93 13.90
N ASP A 1148 4.33 -54.81 15.15
CA ASP A 1148 3.52 -54.38 16.30
C ASP A 1148 3.43 -52.83 16.41
N ASN A 1149 2.76 -52.32 17.45
CA ASN A 1149 2.60 -50.88 17.71
C ASN A 1149 3.92 -50.20 18.16
N GLU A 1150 4.97 -50.96 18.43
CA GLU A 1150 6.33 -50.49 18.67
C GLU A 1150 7.20 -50.57 17.39
N LEU A 1151 6.58 -50.86 16.24
CA LEU A 1151 7.21 -51.05 14.93
C LEU A 1151 8.25 -52.18 14.90
N LYS A 1152 8.10 -53.20 15.75
CA LYS A 1152 8.97 -54.39 15.77
C LYS A 1152 8.34 -55.53 14.96
N PRO A 1153 9.15 -56.30 14.21
CA PRO A 1153 8.66 -57.46 13.48
C PRO A 1153 7.95 -58.47 14.39
N THR A 1154 6.75 -58.90 14.00
CA THR A 1154 5.94 -59.85 14.78
C THR A 1154 5.24 -60.87 13.88
N HIS A 1155 4.64 -61.89 14.49
CA HIS A 1155 3.88 -62.93 13.78
C HIS A 1155 2.47 -62.43 13.40
N GLN A 1156 1.89 -63.00 12.33
CA GLN A 1156 0.64 -62.54 11.71
C GLN A 1156 -0.54 -62.39 12.68
N ALA A 1157 -0.64 -63.24 13.71
CA ALA A 1157 -1.73 -63.19 14.70
C ALA A 1157 -1.63 -62.01 15.70
N ALA A 1158 -0.44 -61.42 15.88
CA ALA A 1158 -0.18 -60.33 16.83
C ALA A 1158 0.16 -59.00 16.13
N THR A 1159 -0.04 -58.93 14.80
CA THR A 1159 0.34 -57.78 13.99
C THR A 1159 -0.75 -56.70 14.00
N SER A 1160 -0.41 -55.48 14.40
CA SER A 1160 -1.29 -54.30 14.33
C SER A 1160 -0.92 -53.36 13.19
N VAL A 1161 0.29 -53.48 12.63
CA VAL A 1161 0.82 -52.61 11.58
C VAL A 1161 1.36 -53.43 10.41
N ILE A 1162 1.02 -53.05 9.17
CA ILE A 1162 1.62 -53.61 7.96
C ILE A 1162 2.30 -52.52 7.15
N GLU A 1163 3.49 -52.83 6.61
CA GLU A 1163 4.22 -51.95 5.71
C GLU A 1163 4.38 -52.58 4.34
N ILE A 1164 3.82 -51.90 3.34
CA ILE A 1164 3.78 -52.31 1.95
C ILE A 1164 4.84 -51.50 1.17
N PRO A 1165 5.83 -52.16 0.55
CA PRO A 1165 6.98 -51.47 -0.04
C PRO A 1165 6.67 -50.78 -1.37
N GLY A 1166 5.51 -51.03 -1.97
CA GLY A 1166 5.07 -50.41 -3.23
C GLY A 1166 3.67 -50.86 -3.65
N ALA A 1167 2.83 -49.96 -4.10
CA ALA A 1167 1.51 -50.27 -4.68
C ALA A 1167 1.59 -50.58 -6.18
N ILE A 1168 2.50 -49.91 -6.89
CA ILE A 1168 2.75 -50.09 -8.34
C ILE A 1168 4.24 -50.25 -8.63
N GLU A 1169 4.54 -50.97 -9.71
CA GLU A 1169 5.88 -51.05 -10.28
C GLU A 1169 6.24 -49.72 -10.97
N ARG A 1170 7.37 -49.12 -10.60
CA ARG A 1170 7.77 -47.82 -11.16
C ARG A 1170 8.02 -47.84 -12.68
N SER A 1171 8.49 -48.97 -13.21
CA SER A 1171 8.84 -49.07 -14.63
C SER A 1171 7.61 -49.25 -15.53
N SER A 1172 6.67 -50.10 -15.14
CA SER A 1172 5.52 -50.48 -15.95
C SER A 1172 4.24 -49.71 -15.58
N GLY A 1173 4.13 -49.22 -14.34
CA GLY A 1173 2.89 -48.67 -13.78
C GLY A 1173 1.88 -49.74 -13.37
N ASN A 1174 2.22 -51.03 -13.49
CA ASN A 1174 1.33 -52.12 -13.12
C ASN A 1174 1.15 -52.20 -11.60
N VAL A 1175 -0.06 -52.54 -11.16
CA VAL A 1175 -0.37 -52.78 -9.74
C VAL A 1175 0.34 -54.04 -9.27
N ILE A 1176 0.97 -53.98 -8.09
CA ILE A 1176 1.61 -55.15 -7.47
C ILE A 1176 0.56 -55.93 -6.70
N GLU A 1177 -0.23 -56.73 -7.43
CA GLU A 1177 -1.39 -57.45 -6.87
C GLU A 1177 -1.03 -58.28 -5.63
N LYS A 1178 0.15 -58.91 -5.62
CA LYS A 1178 0.64 -59.69 -4.48
C LYS A 1178 0.61 -58.89 -3.16
N HIS A 1179 1.00 -57.62 -3.18
CA HIS A 1179 1.02 -56.80 -1.96
C HIS A 1179 -0.40 -56.48 -1.47
N LEU A 1180 -1.33 -56.22 -2.39
CA LEU A 1180 -2.71 -55.91 -2.06
C LEU A 1180 -3.50 -57.16 -1.61
N ILE A 1181 -3.19 -58.33 -2.18
CA ILE A 1181 -3.71 -59.62 -1.71
C ILE A 1181 -3.25 -59.87 -0.27
N THR A 1182 -1.95 -59.70 0.02
CA THR A 1182 -1.44 -59.85 1.39
C THR A 1182 -2.08 -58.85 2.37
N LEU A 1183 -2.40 -57.64 1.91
CA LEU A 1183 -3.18 -56.69 2.71
C LEU A 1183 -4.58 -57.24 3.03
N LEU A 1184 -5.32 -57.78 2.06
CA LEU A 1184 -6.63 -58.39 2.29
C LEU A 1184 -6.56 -59.62 3.23
N GLU A 1185 -5.55 -60.46 3.06
CA GLU A 1185 -5.29 -61.61 3.93
C GLU A 1185 -5.02 -61.17 5.38
N TRP A 1186 -4.22 -60.12 5.58
CA TRP A 1186 -3.94 -59.54 6.89
C TRP A 1186 -5.18 -58.95 7.56
N ILE A 1187 -6.09 -58.37 6.77
CA ILE A 1187 -7.34 -57.81 7.28
C ILE A 1187 -8.32 -58.90 7.72
N GLY A 1188 -8.16 -60.12 7.19
CA GLY A 1188 -9.05 -61.26 7.45
C GLY A 1188 -10.23 -61.32 6.49
N SER A 1189 -10.07 -60.78 5.27
CA SER A 1189 -11.14 -60.66 4.26
C SER A 1189 -11.03 -61.67 3.12
N VAL A 1190 -10.03 -62.57 3.17
CA VAL A 1190 -9.92 -63.71 2.26
C VAL A 1190 -10.35 -64.97 3.02
N GLN A 1191 -11.48 -65.55 2.63
CA GLN A 1191 -11.74 -66.98 2.78
C GLN A 1191 -11.38 -67.69 1.48
#